data_AF-A0A0N8W863-F1
#
_entry.id   AF-A0A0N8W863-F1
#
_cell.length_a   1.000
_cell.length_b   1.000
_cell.length_c   1.000
_cell.angle_alpha   90.00
_cell.angle_beta   90.00
_cell.angle_gamma   90.00
#
_symmetry.space_group_name_H-M   'P 1'
#
loop_
_entity.id
_entity.type
_entity.pdbx_description
1 polymer ?
#
loop_
_entity_poly.entity_id
_entity_poly.type
_entity_poly.pdbx_seq_one_letter_code
_entity_poly.pdbx_strand_id
1 'polypeptide(L)'
;MFVVRMLNTIKTMGRFFAVCKVFVGKNPANVSVPAIIFFPLMTSRLNCGFAGLMAYHSGKKSATSDPDIVLGRLWKKVKNSCLKNITGGKIGAQEYFHGISTLGSMEKTVLELKEENIQEAIFFDTKSCGKLFNLTETMKIFLAEEEKILEDSAAKFSSADLEIINSRIILFKDILWGLEKDILDNFAKILDLSGSDKPAALNRPTFKKYRQLNLLLNSLNRLEVRGRDSAGLQIVFSLKKEKDFERVLSDLRGKGLYEDYWKRSQQGDLLNGSIGVASHKISGKTKTIITFTYKTFSIVGELERNAKDLKQTIKSDKIFQYFARMDATSETALLHTRWASVGSITEENCHPVNNYKPDQPEPRFPFYAQSPANINAILNGDIDNYPALYNNLNLDKEPVDARVTTDTKIIPLQIEKYLKEGCNLAESFRLAVNDFAGSHAIVMTCDLEPGRFFLALKGSGQSIYVGIGSDQYMFSSELYGLVEVMPRFIKMNGETGSKNGSTGQIFILDQHSTGGIAGIKACYYDGSEIILNDDYVQKAEITTRDIDRGNYPHFFLKEISESADSIRKTLRGKYRITTGKNSSARVAFNLGANIIPSAVKTGLKQGKIKNIIVIGHGTAAVAGVAVADAMSHYLRNKNININARLASELSGFLLKDNLSDTLVIPITQSGTTTDTNRAVTMARERGAFVISIVNRRQSDITAKAHGVFYTSDGRDIEMSVASTKAFYSQIIAGQVLALYIAQLLESRNNDYIASKLRNLEKAPMLMARVFSRKEEIAASVEKTSAKKFWAIVGSGPNKAAADEIRIKLSELCYKIISSDIVENKKHIDLSAEPLILVCASGNPGPVMDDIVKEVEIFKAHKAGVVIFADEDDNRFDKVADAVIPVPAAPMPLPVILNTMAGHLWGYYAACSINREAIIFKEFRNDLNLLMTEQVKKNYSIYEKIADVNLRLLINKFDKSFNGRRNDGAFHLLNIKTISDLVILLKYASGKLPLEDFRHEFKVDNGFISPLNFLDVVLGKAIDELTRPIDAIRHQAKTVTVGTSRKETVLKGVIFDLLEKLNFTVKDLTYKNVMTISRIQPVVSSVRGYTLYGINNLDERGNPSDNSTITIIRKEGIARGMASRAETSKMLMGTKRTIVSTGHAYIGKGKADGASIFILPLKRGGELINNLLLLHVEYNELLPVAGKKEVLGYRYNDIRNLVNEYNINWDDAYLEKFPIADLFSEPVETLAWRIKQMVITNN
;
A
#
# COMPACT_ATOMS: atom_id res chain seq x y z
N MET A 1 -13.24 15.79 -53.67
CA MET A 1 -13.98 15.83 -52.37
C MET A 1 -13.13 15.34 -51.18
N PHE A 2 -12.35 14.26 -51.33
CA PHE A 2 -11.46 13.74 -50.27
C PHE A 2 -10.38 14.75 -49.82
N VAL A 3 -9.76 15.46 -50.76
CA VAL A 3 -8.74 16.49 -50.49
C VAL A 3 -9.32 17.69 -49.71
N VAL A 4 -10.57 18.09 -49.99
CA VAL A 4 -11.25 19.18 -49.28
C VAL A 4 -11.63 18.79 -47.85
N ARG A 5 -12.06 17.54 -47.62
CA ARG A 5 -12.26 17.00 -46.25
C ARG A 5 -10.96 16.86 -45.48
N MET A 6 -9.88 16.46 -46.14
CA MET A 6 -8.55 16.35 -45.51
C MET A 6 -8.04 17.75 -45.10
N LEU A 7 -8.15 18.75 -45.97
CA LEU A 7 -7.77 20.14 -45.66
C LEU A 7 -8.63 20.76 -44.54
N ASN A 8 -9.93 20.48 -44.50
CA ASN A 8 -10.79 20.92 -43.39
C ASN A 8 -10.51 20.19 -42.07
N THR A 9 -10.11 18.93 -42.12
CA THR A 9 -9.71 18.17 -40.91
C THR A 9 -8.37 18.69 -40.38
N ILE A 10 -7.41 18.99 -41.27
CA ILE A 10 -6.13 19.60 -40.90
C ILE A 10 -6.33 21.02 -40.35
N LYS A 11 -7.24 21.84 -40.92
CA LYS A 11 -7.61 23.16 -40.37
C LYS A 11 -8.27 23.05 -38.99
N THR A 12 -9.12 22.05 -38.76
CA THR A 12 -9.79 21.84 -37.48
C THR A 12 -8.82 21.31 -36.41
N MET A 13 -7.91 20.38 -36.76
CA MET A 13 -6.82 19.95 -35.88
C MET A 13 -5.87 21.11 -35.58
N GLY A 14 -5.53 21.94 -36.57
CA GLY A 14 -4.71 23.14 -36.38
C GLY A 14 -5.33 24.14 -35.41
N ARG A 15 -6.66 24.38 -35.50
CA ARG A 15 -7.39 25.23 -34.54
C ARG A 15 -7.48 24.60 -33.14
N PHE A 16 -7.63 23.27 -33.05
CA PHE A 16 -7.61 22.58 -31.77
C PHE A 16 -6.24 22.69 -31.10
N PHE A 17 -5.14 22.42 -31.80
CA PHE A 17 -3.79 22.58 -31.24
C PHE A 17 -3.42 24.05 -30.94
N ALA A 18 -3.99 25.02 -31.65
CA ALA A 18 -3.75 26.44 -31.37
C ALA A 18 -4.44 26.96 -30.09
N VAL A 19 -5.54 26.31 -29.65
CA VAL A 19 -6.34 26.74 -28.48
C VAL A 19 -6.24 25.75 -27.31
N CYS A 20 -5.80 24.51 -27.56
CA CYS A 20 -5.71 23.46 -26.56
C CYS A 20 -4.46 23.61 -25.69
N LYS A 21 -4.65 23.89 -24.40
CA LYS A 21 -3.56 23.97 -23.43
C LYS A 21 -3.20 22.58 -22.90
N VAL A 22 -1.93 22.21 -22.96
CA VAL A 22 -1.43 20.96 -22.40
C VAL A 22 -0.98 21.20 -20.96
N PHE A 23 -1.53 20.45 -20.01
CA PHE A 23 -1.14 20.50 -18.61
C PHE A 23 -0.57 19.16 -18.17
N VAL A 24 0.32 19.17 -17.19
CA VAL A 24 0.87 17.95 -16.58
C VAL A 24 0.63 18.05 -15.08
N GLY A 25 -0.02 17.06 -14.46
CA GLY A 25 -0.21 17.04 -13.00
C GLY A 25 -1.24 18.03 -12.45
N LYS A 26 -2.18 18.54 -13.26
CA LYS A 26 -3.25 19.45 -12.80
C LYS A 26 -4.55 18.69 -12.55
N ASN A 27 -5.30 19.12 -11.53
CA ASN A 27 -6.66 18.62 -11.32
C ASN A 27 -7.56 19.09 -12.49
N PRO A 28 -8.27 18.18 -13.18
CA PRO A 28 -9.17 18.51 -14.28
C PRO A 28 -10.21 19.57 -13.94
N ALA A 29 -10.62 19.69 -12.67
CA ALA A 29 -11.56 20.71 -12.21
C ALA A 29 -11.01 22.14 -12.30
N ASN A 30 -9.68 22.30 -12.35
CA ASN A 30 -8.98 23.59 -12.27
C ASN A 30 -8.37 24.00 -13.63
N VAL A 31 -8.92 23.50 -14.72
CA VAL A 31 -8.43 23.71 -16.08
C VAL A 31 -9.58 24.11 -17.01
N SER A 32 -9.42 25.21 -17.73
CA SER A 32 -10.34 25.63 -18.77
C SER A 32 -10.15 24.79 -20.04
N VAL A 33 -11.26 24.29 -20.59
CA VAL A 33 -11.29 23.51 -21.84
C VAL A 33 -11.26 24.40 -23.09
N PRO A 34 -10.69 23.95 -24.22
CA PRO A 34 -10.12 22.61 -24.46
C PRO A 34 -8.71 22.47 -23.87
N ALA A 35 -8.44 21.36 -23.18
CA ALA A 35 -7.15 21.08 -22.57
C ALA A 35 -6.81 19.59 -22.61
N ILE A 36 -5.53 19.25 -22.76
CA ILE A 36 -5.01 17.89 -22.63
C ILE A 36 -4.22 17.83 -21.34
N ILE A 37 -4.66 17.04 -20.36
CA ILE A 37 -3.97 16.90 -19.08
C ILE A 37 -3.26 15.54 -19.05
N PHE A 38 -1.93 15.55 -19.13
CA PHE A 38 -1.11 14.38 -18.84
C PHE A 38 -1.00 14.21 -17.32
N PHE A 39 -1.29 13.02 -16.80
CA PHE A 39 -1.36 12.76 -15.34
C PHE A 39 -2.37 13.67 -14.60
N PRO A 40 -3.68 13.56 -14.87
CA PRO A 40 -4.68 14.33 -14.12
C PRO A 40 -4.58 14.01 -12.63
N LEU A 41 -4.40 15.05 -11.81
CA LEU A 41 -4.25 14.91 -10.36
C LEU A 41 -5.62 14.58 -9.74
N MET A 42 -5.86 13.31 -9.42
CA MET A 42 -6.97 12.85 -8.59
C MET A 42 -6.40 12.39 -7.24
N THR A 43 -6.72 13.12 -6.18
CA THR A 43 -5.99 13.17 -4.90
C THR A 43 -6.53 12.24 -3.81
N SER A 44 -6.66 10.94 -4.04
CA SER A 44 -7.03 10.04 -2.93
C SER A 44 -6.55 8.60 -3.09
N ARG A 45 -5.54 8.23 -2.29
CA ARG A 45 -5.35 6.95 -1.56
C ARG A 45 -3.88 6.60 -1.33
N LEU A 46 -3.37 6.66 -0.08
CA LEU A 46 -2.16 5.94 0.41
C LEU A 46 -2.18 5.79 1.96
N ASN A 47 -1.76 4.63 2.49
CA ASN A 47 -2.10 4.12 3.84
C ASN A 47 -1.13 4.50 4.99
N CYS A 48 -1.72 4.77 6.16
CA CYS A 48 -1.20 4.82 7.54
C CYS A 48 -1.03 3.41 8.17
N GLY A 49 -0.51 3.29 9.40
CA GLY A 49 -0.39 2.03 10.15
C GLY A 49 -0.82 2.18 11.61
N PHE A 50 -1.32 1.12 12.25
CA PHE A 50 -1.66 1.15 13.68
C PHE A 50 -1.36 -0.14 14.42
N ALA A 51 -1.24 -0.03 15.74
CA ALA A 51 -1.25 -1.16 16.64
C ALA A 51 -1.89 -0.77 17.98
N GLY A 52 -2.47 -1.74 18.68
CA GLY A 52 -2.97 -1.53 20.02
C GLY A 52 -2.84 -2.79 20.86
N LEU A 53 -2.81 -2.60 22.17
CA LEU A 53 -2.55 -3.63 23.16
C LEU A 53 -3.57 -3.48 24.31
N MET A 54 -4.13 -4.62 24.70
CA MET A 54 -5.10 -4.73 25.79
C MET A 54 -4.78 -5.97 26.61
N ALA A 55 -4.30 -5.78 27.84
CA ALA A 55 -4.16 -6.90 28.78
C ALA A 55 -5.55 -7.33 29.28
N TYR A 56 -5.77 -8.60 29.56
CA TYR A 56 -7.00 -9.10 30.21
C TYR A 56 -6.67 -10.08 31.32
N HIS A 57 -7.58 -10.23 32.29
CA HIS A 57 -7.39 -11.21 33.36
C HIS A 57 -7.90 -12.57 32.92
N SER A 58 -6.98 -13.41 32.42
CA SER A 58 -7.29 -14.83 32.27
C SER A 58 -7.55 -15.38 33.68
N GLY A 59 -8.75 -15.88 33.95
CA GLY A 59 -9.10 -16.52 35.23
C GLY A 59 -8.25 -17.77 35.53
N LYS A 60 -7.33 -18.17 34.64
CA LYS A 60 -6.35 -19.22 34.85
C LYS A 60 -5.16 -18.64 35.62
N LYS A 61 -4.95 -19.11 36.85
CA LYS A 61 -3.64 -18.97 37.51
C LYS A 61 -2.60 -19.59 36.59
N SER A 62 -1.65 -18.80 36.11
CA SER A 62 -0.47 -19.32 35.43
C SER A 62 0.16 -20.37 36.34
N ALA A 63 0.31 -21.59 35.83
CA ALA A 63 0.92 -22.65 36.60
C ALA A 63 2.32 -22.19 37.01
N THR A 64 2.67 -22.43 38.27
CA THR A 64 3.99 -22.15 38.88
C THR A 64 5.07 -23.05 38.28
N SER A 65 5.29 -22.99 36.97
CA SER A 65 6.48 -23.52 36.35
C SER A 65 7.46 -22.37 36.21
N ASP A 66 8.62 -22.47 36.87
CA ASP A 66 9.76 -21.57 36.67
C ASP A 66 10.26 -21.75 35.22
N PRO A 67 9.89 -20.86 34.27
CA PRO A 67 10.10 -21.12 32.85
C PRO A 67 11.60 -21.11 32.50
N ASP A 68 12.42 -20.39 33.28
CA ASP A 68 13.89 -20.41 33.21
C ASP A 68 14.47 -21.80 33.55
N ILE A 69 13.92 -22.49 34.55
CA ILE A 69 14.33 -23.85 34.91
C ILE A 69 13.92 -24.86 33.83
N VAL A 70 12.70 -24.73 33.31
CA VAL A 70 12.19 -25.59 32.23
C VAL A 70 13.05 -25.43 30.98
N LEU A 71 13.33 -24.19 30.58
CA LEU A 71 14.18 -23.87 29.43
C LEU A 71 15.60 -24.41 29.62
N GLY A 72 16.18 -24.27 30.83
CA GLY A 72 17.48 -24.86 31.16
C GLY A 72 17.52 -26.40 31.05
N ARG A 73 16.41 -27.08 31.38
CA ARG A 73 16.29 -28.55 31.21
C ARG A 73 16.18 -28.94 29.74
N LEU A 74 15.37 -28.22 28.96
CA LEU A 74 15.22 -28.46 27.51
C LEU A 74 16.53 -28.18 26.78
N TRP A 75 17.25 -27.12 27.17
CA TRP A 75 18.56 -26.80 26.62
C TRP A 75 19.57 -27.94 26.78
N LYS A 76 19.62 -28.59 27.94
CA LYS A 76 20.49 -29.77 28.16
C LYS A 76 20.20 -30.89 27.15
N LYS A 77 18.93 -31.11 26.79
CA LYS A 77 18.56 -32.11 25.77
C LYS A 77 19.05 -31.71 24.39
N VAL A 78 18.82 -30.45 23.99
CA VAL A 78 19.28 -29.92 22.70
C VAL A 78 20.79 -30.02 22.55
N LYS A 79 21.53 -29.60 23.57
CA LYS A 79 23.01 -29.64 23.60
C LYS A 79 23.57 -31.05 23.44
N ASN A 80 22.89 -32.07 23.98
CA ASN A 80 23.33 -33.46 23.89
C ASN A 80 23.04 -34.11 22.51
N SER A 81 22.15 -33.54 21.70
CA SER A 81 21.75 -34.07 20.38
C SER A 81 22.21 -33.16 19.23
N CYS A 82 23.52 -32.93 19.14
CA CYS A 82 24.17 -32.01 18.18
C CYS A 82 24.57 -32.66 16.84
N LEU A 83 24.97 -31.84 15.86
CA LEU A 83 25.39 -32.27 14.52
C LEU A 83 26.63 -33.17 14.54
N LYS A 84 27.54 -33.01 15.53
CA LYS A 84 28.68 -33.92 15.72
C LYS A 84 28.22 -35.36 15.95
N ASN A 85 27.09 -35.55 16.64
CA ASN A 85 26.54 -36.88 16.89
C ASN A 85 25.86 -37.47 15.64
N ILE A 86 25.27 -36.64 14.77
CA ILE A 86 24.71 -37.11 13.49
C ILE A 86 25.82 -37.49 12.51
N THR A 87 26.81 -36.62 12.35
CA THR A 87 27.97 -36.86 11.47
C THR A 87 28.80 -38.05 11.93
N GLY A 88 28.85 -38.32 13.25
CA GLY A 88 29.45 -39.50 13.85
C GLY A 88 28.56 -40.75 13.87
N GLY A 89 27.36 -40.71 13.31
CA GLY A 89 26.44 -41.86 13.20
C GLY A 89 25.79 -42.32 14.52
N LYS A 90 25.87 -41.52 15.58
CA LYS A 90 25.32 -41.86 16.91
C LYS A 90 23.81 -41.64 17.01
N ILE A 91 23.26 -40.72 16.22
CA ILE A 91 21.84 -40.37 16.18
C ILE A 91 21.42 -40.03 14.75
N GLY A 92 20.14 -40.21 14.39
CA GLY A 92 19.60 -39.82 13.08
C GLY A 92 19.24 -38.33 12.97
N ALA A 93 18.99 -37.83 11.74
CA ALA A 93 18.54 -36.46 11.52
C ALA A 93 17.20 -36.14 12.23
N GLN A 94 16.35 -37.15 12.41
CA GLN A 94 15.08 -37.03 13.15
C GLN A 94 15.28 -36.85 14.66
N GLU A 95 16.43 -37.21 15.21
CA GLU A 95 16.77 -37.04 16.63
C GLU A 95 17.57 -35.76 16.90
N TYR A 96 17.96 -35.02 15.85
CA TYR A 96 18.67 -33.75 15.98
C TYR A 96 17.96 -32.77 16.93
N PHE A 97 18.68 -32.13 17.85
CA PHE A 97 18.09 -31.30 18.92
C PHE A 97 17.03 -32.03 19.77
N HIS A 98 17.15 -33.36 19.88
CA HIS A 98 16.21 -34.23 20.59
C HIS A 98 14.79 -34.18 20.01
N GLY A 99 14.69 -33.99 18.68
CA GLY A 99 13.42 -33.98 17.95
C GLY A 99 12.70 -32.63 17.95
N ILE A 100 11.76 -32.47 17.02
CA ILE A 100 10.99 -31.23 16.84
C ILE A 100 10.12 -30.89 18.06
N SER A 101 9.66 -31.88 18.82
CA SER A 101 8.84 -31.69 20.02
C SER A 101 9.59 -30.96 21.14
N THR A 102 10.91 -31.18 21.26
CA THR A 102 11.77 -30.48 22.23
C THR A 102 11.85 -29.00 21.89
N LEU A 103 12.09 -28.66 20.61
CA LEU A 103 12.10 -27.27 20.16
C LEU A 103 10.72 -26.61 20.26
N GLY A 104 9.65 -27.33 19.92
CA GLY A 104 8.28 -26.82 20.11
C GLY A 104 7.95 -26.53 21.57
N SER A 105 8.48 -27.35 22.50
CA SER A 105 8.37 -27.08 23.95
C SER A 105 9.18 -25.85 24.35
N MET A 106 10.38 -25.66 23.81
CA MET A 106 11.18 -24.45 24.05
C MET A 106 10.50 -23.20 23.50
N GLU A 107 9.96 -23.24 22.28
CA GLU A 107 9.18 -22.15 21.68
C GLU A 107 7.99 -21.79 22.58
N LYS A 108 7.25 -22.79 23.07
CA LYS A 108 6.14 -22.57 24.01
C LYS A 108 6.62 -21.89 25.30
N THR A 109 7.71 -22.36 25.91
CA THR A 109 8.28 -21.75 27.12
C THR A 109 8.74 -20.30 26.88
N VAL A 110 9.30 -20.00 25.70
CA VAL A 110 9.65 -18.62 25.32
C VAL A 110 8.40 -17.74 25.15
N LEU A 111 7.30 -18.28 24.63
CA LEU A 111 6.03 -17.56 24.57
C LEU A 111 5.43 -17.32 25.97
N GLU A 112 5.51 -18.30 26.87
CA GLU A 112 5.14 -18.14 28.29
C GLU A 112 5.99 -17.03 28.95
N LEU A 113 7.29 -16.97 28.65
CA LEU A 113 8.18 -15.88 29.11
C LEU A 113 7.80 -14.49 28.57
N LYS A 114 6.92 -14.38 27.58
CA LYS A 114 6.41 -13.10 27.05
C LYS A 114 5.15 -12.61 27.77
N GLU A 115 4.54 -13.43 28.64
CA GLU A 115 3.40 -13.03 29.49
C GLU A 115 3.79 -11.90 30.45
N GLU A 116 2.88 -10.96 30.67
CA GLU A 116 3.10 -9.75 31.47
C GLU A 116 3.55 -10.08 32.89
N ASN A 117 2.85 -11.01 33.57
CA ASN A 117 3.15 -11.34 34.97
C ASN A 117 4.48 -12.09 35.12
N ILE A 118 4.86 -12.91 34.13
CA ILE A 118 6.12 -13.65 34.14
C ILE A 118 7.28 -12.68 33.88
N GLN A 119 7.14 -11.78 32.91
CA GLN A 119 8.15 -10.73 32.67
C GLN A 119 8.31 -9.80 33.86
N GLU A 120 7.22 -9.42 34.53
CA GLU A 120 7.28 -8.64 35.77
C GLU A 120 8.10 -9.37 36.84
N ALA A 121 7.83 -10.66 37.07
CA ALA A 121 8.54 -11.44 38.06
C ALA A 121 10.05 -11.53 37.75
N ILE A 122 10.41 -11.80 36.48
CA ILE A 122 11.81 -11.91 36.05
C ILE A 122 12.53 -10.55 36.11
N PHE A 123 11.86 -9.46 35.74
CA PHE A 123 12.43 -8.13 35.74
C PHE A 123 12.88 -7.69 37.15
N PHE A 124 12.10 -8.03 38.18
CA PHE A 124 12.43 -7.73 39.58
C PHE A 124 13.35 -8.77 40.24
N ASP A 125 13.49 -9.98 39.68
CA ASP A 125 14.44 -10.99 40.14
C ASP A 125 15.75 -10.99 39.33
N THR A 126 16.72 -10.21 39.81
CA THR A 126 18.05 -10.09 39.21
C THR A 126 18.79 -11.41 39.02
N LYS A 127 18.55 -12.42 39.89
CA LYS A 127 19.20 -13.73 39.79
C LYS A 127 18.64 -14.53 38.63
N SER A 128 17.32 -14.56 38.48
CA SER A 128 16.65 -15.29 37.39
C SER A 128 16.90 -14.61 36.04
N CYS A 129 16.88 -13.28 35.99
CA CYS A 129 17.28 -12.51 34.80
C CYS A 129 18.73 -12.84 34.37
N GLY A 130 19.68 -12.84 35.32
CA GLY A 130 21.07 -13.19 35.05
C GLY A 130 21.28 -14.63 34.56
N LYS A 131 20.50 -15.60 35.08
CA LYS A 131 20.52 -16.99 34.59
C LYS A 131 20.05 -17.09 33.13
N LEU A 132 18.96 -16.40 32.79
CA LEU A 132 18.43 -16.38 31.42
C LEU A 132 19.44 -15.75 30.46
N PHE A 133 20.08 -14.65 30.85
CA PHE A 133 21.14 -14.03 30.06
C PHE A 133 22.30 -15.01 29.77
N ASN A 134 22.84 -15.66 30.81
CA ASN A 134 23.92 -16.63 30.65
C ASN A 134 23.52 -17.85 29.79
N LEU A 135 22.28 -18.29 29.91
CA LEU A 135 21.73 -19.38 29.11
C LEU A 135 21.69 -18.99 27.62
N THR A 136 21.18 -17.80 27.31
CA THR A 136 21.11 -17.23 25.95
C THR A 136 22.50 -17.14 25.32
N GLU A 137 23.50 -16.62 26.03
CA GLU A 137 24.89 -16.55 25.53
C GLU A 137 25.48 -17.93 25.23
N THR A 138 25.22 -18.91 26.11
CA THR A 138 25.66 -20.29 25.89
C THR A 138 25.00 -20.92 24.66
N MET A 139 23.70 -20.65 24.44
CA MET A 139 22.95 -21.14 23.27
C MET A 139 23.46 -20.52 21.97
N LYS A 140 23.84 -19.23 22.00
CA LYS A 140 24.37 -18.48 20.85
C LYS A 140 25.71 -19.03 20.36
N ILE A 141 26.64 -19.28 21.27
CA ILE A 141 27.94 -19.89 20.96
C ILE A 141 27.74 -21.27 20.33
N PHE A 142 26.88 -22.10 20.93
CA PHE A 142 26.58 -23.44 20.40
C PHE A 142 25.95 -23.40 19.01
N LEU A 143 24.97 -22.51 18.77
CA LEU A 143 24.36 -22.36 17.46
C LEU A 143 25.41 -22.03 16.39
N ALA A 144 26.33 -21.10 16.67
CA ALA A 144 27.38 -20.73 15.72
C ALA A 144 28.28 -21.94 15.36
N GLU A 145 28.59 -22.81 16.34
CA GLU A 145 29.31 -24.06 16.08
C GLU A 145 28.50 -25.02 15.20
N GLU A 146 27.21 -25.21 15.48
CA GLU A 146 26.34 -26.11 14.72
C GLU A 146 26.19 -25.65 13.26
N GLU A 147 26.04 -24.34 13.02
CA GLU A 147 25.97 -23.80 11.67
C GLU A 147 27.25 -24.04 10.88
N LYS A 148 28.41 -23.81 11.51
CA LYS A 148 29.71 -24.07 10.90
C LYS A 148 29.85 -25.56 10.52
N ILE A 149 29.45 -26.47 11.40
CA ILE A 149 29.52 -27.92 11.13
C ILE A 149 28.59 -28.31 9.99
N LEU A 150 27.38 -27.73 9.94
CA LEU A 150 26.44 -27.98 8.86
C LEU A 150 27.00 -27.50 7.51
N GLU A 151 27.64 -26.34 7.47
CA GLU A 151 28.30 -25.82 6.27
C GLU A 151 29.42 -26.75 5.81
N ASP A 152 30.31 -27.15 6.73
CA ASP A 152 31.45 -28.03 6.42
C ASP A 152 31.02 -29.44 5.98
N SER A 153 29.83 -29.90 6.41
CA SER A 153 29.36 -31.28 6.22
C SER A 153 28.11 -31.42 5.34
N ALA A 154 27.62 -30.34 4.71
CA ALA A 154 26.35 -30.33 3.97
C ALA A 154 26.25 -31.45 2.92
N ALA A 155 27.36 -31.77 2.24
CA ALA A 155 27.41 -32.80 1.19
C ALA A 155 27.24 -34.24 1.70
N LYS A 156 27.38 -34.48 3.02
CA LYS A 156 27.29 -35.80 3.65
C LYS A 156 25.84 -36.22 3.95
N PHE A 157 24.92 -35.27 3.97
CA PHE A 157 23.52 -35.52 4.33
C PHE A 157 22.66 -35.80 3.09
N SER A 158 21.60 -36.60 3.27
CA SER A 158 20.56 -36.68 2.24
C SER A 158 19.78 -35.35 2.15
N SER A 159 19.09 -35.11 1.04
CA SER A 159 18.28 -33.89 0.89
C SER A 159 17.16 -33.80 1.93
N ALA A 160 16.56 -34.94 2.30
CA ALA A 160 15.53 -35.00 3.33
C ALA A 160 16.09 -34.69 4.72
N ASP A 161 17.28 -35.22 5.05
CA ASP A 161 17.95 -34.94 6.32
C ASP A 161 18.35 -33.47 6.43
N LEU A 162 18.86 -32.86 5.34
CA LEU A 162 19.17 -31.44 5.31
C LEU A 162 17.94 -30.57 5.57
N GLU A 163 16.78 -30.92 5.04
CA GLU A 163 15.54 -30.18 5.27
C GLU A 163 15.12 -30.23 6.74
N ILE A 164 15.22 -31.40 7.37
CA ILE A 164 14.96 -31.59 8.81
C ILE A 164 15.94 -30.79 9.66
N ILE A 165 17.25 -30.88 9.37
CA ILE A 165 18.28 -30.17 10.12
C ILE A 165 18.10 -28.65 10.00
N ASN A 166 17.87 -28.15 8.79
CA ASN A 166 17.70 -26.72 8.54
C ASN A 166 16.46 -26.15 9.21
N SER A 167 15.31 -26.83 9.11
CA SER A 167 14.08 -26.37 9.77
C SER A 167 14.25 -26.27 11.29
N ARG A 168 14.99 -27.20 11.89
CA ARG A 168 15.31 -27.19 13.34
C ARG A 168 16.27 -26.09 13.74
N ILE A 169 17.32 -25.81 12.94
CA ILE A 169 18.21 -24.67 13.18
C ILE A 169 17.45 -23.36 13.09
N ILE A 170 16.57 -23.21 12.08
CA ILE A 170 15.75 -22.00 11.92
C ILE A 170 14.86 -21.77 13.14
N LEU A 171 14.16 -22.81 13.61
CA LEU A 171 13.34 -22.71 14.82
C LEU A 171 14.18 -22.40 16.07
N PHE A 172 15.36 -23.01 16.22
CA PHE A 172 16.26 -22.71 17.32
C PHE A 172 16.76 -21.26 17.30
N LYS A 173 17.02 -20.70 16.11
CA LYS A 173 17.35 -19.28 15.94
C LYS A 173 16.20 -18.36 16.36
N ASP A 174 14.96 -18.73 16.03
CA ASP A 174 13.77 -17.96 16.44
C ASP A 174 13.61 -17.96 17.96
N ILE A 175 13.81 -19.11 18.60
CA ILE A 175 13.77 -19.27 20.06
C ILE A 175 14.85 -18.39 20.72
N LEU A 176 16.09 -18.48 20.24
CA LEU A 176 17.21 -17.69 20.76
C LEU A 176 16.96 -16.18 20.59
N TRP A 177 16.48 -15.77 19.42
CA TRP A 177 16.14 -14.38 19.15
C TRP A 177 15.02 -13.87 20.04
N GLY A 178 13.97 -14.68 20.25
CA GLY A 178 12.88 -14.34 21.16
C GLY A 178 13.35 -14.10 22.59
N LEU A 179 14.34 -14.86 23.06
CA LEU A 179 14.96 -14.68 24.38
C LEU A 179 15.81 -13.40 24.43
N GLU A 180 16.73 -13.23 23.48
CA GLU A 180 17.67 -12.10 23.46
C GLU A 180 16.95 -10.78 23.18
N LYS A 181 16.23 -10.70 22.06
CA LYS A 181 15.71 -9.44 21.50
C LYS A 181 14.30 -9.09 21.93
N ASP A 182 13.40 -10.07 22.04
CA ASP A 182 12.00 -9.80 22.40
C ASP A 182 11.75 -9.81 23.93
N ILE A 183 12.67 -10.36 24.73
CA ILE A 183 12.53 -10.42 26.20
C ILE A 183 13.64 -9.61 26.90
N LEU A 184 14.89 -10.04 26.80
CA LEU A 184 15.99 -9.47 27.61
C LEU A 184 16.33 -8.02 27.22
N ASP A 185 16.48 -7.73 25.93
CA ASP A 185 16.74 -6.36 25.44
C ASP A 185 15.60 -5.39 25.82
N ASN A 186 14.37 -5.89 25.92
CA ASN A 186 13.23 -5.07 26.32
C ASN A 186 13.28 -4.62 27.77
N PHE A 187 13.89 -5.38 28.69
CA PHE A 187 14.07 -4.93 30.07
C PHE A 187 14.92 -3.65 30.14
N ALA A 188 16.01 -3.59 29.37
CA ALA A 188 16.83 -2.38 29.29
C ALA A 188 16.07 -1.21 28.65
N LYS A 189 15.28 -1.47 27.60
CA LYS A 189 14.45 -0.43 26.96
C LYS A 189 13.35 0.11 27.86
N ILE A 190 12.71 -0.75 28.68
CA ILE A 190 11.69 -0.35 29.66
C ILE A 190 12.30 0.53 30.75
N LEU A 191 13.48 0.17 31.27
CA LEU A 191 14.21 1.01 32.23
C LEU A 191 14.51 2.39 31.65
N ASP A 192 15.10 2.43 30.44
CA ASP A 192 15.43 3.67 29.76
C ASP A 192 14.19 4.55 29.49
N LEU A 193 13.09 3.94 29.03
CA LEU A 193 11.82 4.64 28.78
C LEU A 193 11.21 5.21 30.06
N SER A 194 11.38 4.54 31.20
CA SER A 194 10.91 5.02 32.50
C SER A 194 11.77 6.13 33.12
N GLY A 195 12.93 6.43 32.52
CA GLY A 195 13.89 7.38 33.08
C GLY A 195 14.58 6.89 34.37
N SER A 196 14.59 5.58 34.62
CA SER A 196 15.17 4.97 35.83
C SER A 196 16.42 4.13 35.50
N ASP A 197 17.42 4.18 36.37
CA ASP A 197 18.69 3.48 36.15
C ASP A 197 18.70 2.02 36.63
N LYS A 198 17.76 1.63 37.51
CA LYS A 198 17.72 0.31 38.15
C LYS A 198 16.30 -0.24 38.27
N PRO A 199 16.08 -1.56 38.11
CA PRO A 199 14.77 -2.20 38.28
C PRO A 199 14.10 -1.88 39.62
N ALA A 200 14.88 -1.85 40.72
CA ALA A 200 14.38 -1.59 42.07
C ALA A 200 13.75 -0.19 42.26
N ALA A 201 13.99 0.76 41.34
CA ALA A 201 13.36 2.08 41.39
C ALA A 201 11.91 2.08 40.86
N LEU A 202 11.52 1.03 40.14
CA LEU A 202 10.17 0.88 39.60
C LEU A 202 9.29 0.08 40.56
N ASN A 203 7.99 0.39 40.59
CA ASN A 203 6.99 -0.48 41.19
C ASN A 203 6.28 -1.32 40.10
N ARG A 204 5.55 -2.35 40.51
CA ARG A 204 4.87 -3.28 39.59
C ARG A 204 3.90 -2.58 38.63
N PRO A 205 3.02 -1.66 39.06
CA PRO A 205 2.15 -0.91 38.14
C PRO A 205 2.90 -0.06 37.11
N THR A 206 4.04 0.50 37.51
CA THR A 206 4.89 1.30 36.61
C THR A 206 5.48 0.40 35.52
N PHE A 207 6.00 -0.78 35.89
CA PHE A 207 6.53 -1.76 34.93
C PHE A 207 5.49 -2.14 33.87
N LYS A 208 4.25 -2.47 34.28
CA LYS A 208 3.18 -2.87 33.35
C LYS A 208 2.89 -1.82 32.29
N LYS A 209 2.70 -0.56 32.69
CA LYS A 209 2.42 0.55 31.77
C LYS A 209 3.60 0.81 30.82
N TYR A 210 4.83 0.85 31.33
CA TYR A 210 6.01 1.06 30.48
C TYR A 210 6.31 -0.13 29.56
N ARG A 211 6.01 -1.37 29.97
CA ARG A 211 6.07 -2.55 29.11
C ARG A 211 5.12 -2.40 27.92
N GLN A 212 3.86 -2.01 28.16
CA GLN A 212 2.88 -1.80 27.10
C GLN A 212 3.34 -0.71 26.12
N LEU A 213 3.81 0.44 26.65
CA LEU A 213 4.36 1.52 25.82
C LEU A 213 5.58 1.07 25.01
N ASN A 214 6.51 0.31 25.61
CA ASN A 214 7.69 -0.20 24.93
C ASN A 214 7.31 -1.18 23.80
N LEU A 215 6.37 -2.10 24.03
CA LEU A 215 5.87 -3.01 23.00
C LEU A 215 5.26 -2.24 21.82
N LEU A 216 4.45 -1.23 22.10
CA LEU A 216 3.88 -0.37 21.07
C LEU A 216 4.98 0.39 20.31
N LEU A 217 5.97 0.99 20.99
CA LEU A 217 7.08 1.69 20.32
C LEU A 217 7.93 0.74 19.47
N ASN A 218 8.17 -0.50 19.92
CA ASN A 218 8.82 -1.52 19.11
C ASN A 218 7.97 -1.86 17.87
N SER A 219 6.65 -2.01 18.02
CA SER A 219 5.74 -2.22 16.89
C SER A 219 5.72 -1.04 15.93
N LEU A 220 5.76 0.20 16.43
CA LEU A 220 5.87 1.41 15.61
C LEU A 220 7.11 1.35 14.72
N ASN A 221 8.29 1.03 15.26
CA ASN A 221 9.52 0.89 14.46
C ASN A 221 9.39 -0.12 13.32
N ARG A 222 8.65 -1.22 13.54
CA ARG A 222 8.42 -2.25 12.52
C ARG A 222 7.33 -1.89 11.51
N LEU A 223 6.39 -1.02 11.89
CA LEU A 223 5.33 -0.51 11.02
C LEU A 223 5.80 0.71 10.21
N GLU A 224 6.76 1.47 10.71
CA GLU A 224 7.35 2.64 10.07
C GLU A 224 8.41 2.29 9.03
N VAL A 225 8.09 1.37 8.12
CA VAL A 225 9.02 0.97 7.05
C VAL A 225 9.23 2.06 5.98
N ARG A 226 8.51 3.19 6.09
CA ARG A 226 8.43 4.23 5.04
C ARG A 226 8.62 5.67 5.51
N GLY A 227 9.22 5.90 6.67
CA GLY A 227 9.45 7.27 7.18
C GLY A 227 8.17 8.09 7.17
N ARG A 228 7.25 7.79 8.09
CA ARG A 228 5.90 8.37 8.10
C ARG A 228 5.91 9.79 8.64
N ASP A 229 4.95 10.59 8.17
CA ASP A 229 4.90 12.02 8.43
C ASP A 229 4.56 12.35 9.89
N SER A 230 3.79 11.51 10.57
CA SER A 230 3.47 11.73 11.99
C SER A 230 3.10 10.44 12.70
N ALA A 231 3.21 10.41 14.03
CA ALA A 231 2.71 9.32 14.83
C ALA A 231 2.13 9.82 16.15
N GLY A 232 1.09 9.13 16.62
CA GLY A 232 0.50 9.37 17.92
C GLY A 232 0.37 8.10 18.72
N LEU A 233 0.52 8.22 20.02
CA LEU A 233 0.38 7.17 21.01
C LEU A 233 -0.58 7.64 22.10
N GLN A 234 -1.48 6.76 22.50
CA GLN A 234 -2.41 6.99 23.59
C GLN A 234 -2.35 5.82 24.58
N ILE A 235 -2.30 6.13 25.87
CA ILE A 235 -2.45 5.16 26.95
C ILE A 235 -3.62 5.59 27.84
N VAL A 236 -4.53 4.66 28.11
CA VAL A 236 -5.75 4.86 28.88
C VAL A 236 -5.77 3.87 30.03
N PHE A 237 -6.03 4.34 31.26
CA PHE A 237 -6.18 3.46 32.41
C PHE A 237 -7.20 3.98 33.40
N SER A 238 -7.94 3.05 34.01
CA SER A 238 -8.92 3.37 35.05
C SER A 238 -8.31 3.11 36.43
N LEU A 239 -8.22 4.15 37.26
CA LEU A 239 -7.61 4.05 38.59
C LEU A 239 -8.40 3.10 39.50
N LYS A 240 -7.68 2.26 40.24
CA LYS A 240 -8.29 1.27 41.13
C LYS A 240 -8.93 1.90 42.36
N LYS A 241 -8.35 2.98 42.90
CA LYS A 241 -8.88 3.72 44.05
C LYS A 241 -9.05 5.18 43.67
N GLU A 242 -10.21 5.75 44.01
CA GLU A 242 -10.53 7.16 43.77
C GLU A 242 -9.54 8.11 44.46
N LYS A 243 -9.13 7.78 45.71
CA LYS A 243 -8.14 8.55 46.47
C LYS A 243 -6.75 8.61 45.83
N ASP A 244 -6.42 7.68 44.93
CA ASP A 244 -5.13 7.70 44.25
C ASP A 244 -5.02 8.91 43.32
N PHE A 245 -6.14 9.36 42.73
CA PHE A 245 -6.19 10.58 41.91
C PHE A 245 -5.85 11.82 42.75
N GLU A 246 -6.55 12.01 43.87
CA GLU A 246 -6.33 13.13 44.79
C GLU A 246 -4.90 13.17 45.33
N ARG A 247 -4.36 12.00 45.66
CA ARG A 247 -2.98 11.85 46.11
C ARG A 247 -1.99 12.29 45.03
N VAL A 248 -2.16 11.83 43.79
CA VAL A 248 -1.30 12.26 42.68
C VAL A 248 -1.36 13.77 42.49
N LEU A 249 -2.54 14.39 42.54
CA LEU A 249 -2.67 15.85 42.44
C LEU A 249 -1.95 16.58 43.58
N SER A 250 -2.02 16.05 44.80
CA SER A 250 -1.27 16.57 45.95
C SER A 250 0.25 16.49 45.74
N ASP A 251 0.74 15.33 45.28
CA ASP A 251 2.15 15.12 44.97
C ASP A 251 2.64 16.09 43.86
N LEU A 252 1.82 16.31 42.82
CA LEU A 252 2.11 17.25 41.74
C LEU A 252 2.19 18.70 42.24
N ARG A 253 1.32 19.11 43.18
CA ARG A 253 1.39 20.43 43.82
C ARG A 253 2.69 20.59 44.62
N GLY A 254 3.03 19.59 45.43
CA GLY A 254 4.27 19.58 46.23
C GLY A 254 5.56 19.62 45.39
N LYS A 255 5.48 19.29 44.09
CA LYS A 255 6.60 19.30 43.15
C LYS A 255 6.57 20.43 42.13
N GLY A 256 5.60 21.34 42.22
CA GLY A 256 5.46 22.46 41.28
C GLY A 256 5.06 22.03 39.86
N LEU A 257 4.44 20.85 39.69
CA LEU A 257 4.00 20.31 38.39
C LEU A 257 2.50 20.51 38.14
N TYR A 258 1.75 21.04 39.11
CA TYR A 258 0.30 21.15 39.02
C TYR A 258 -0.17 22.10 37.91
N GLU A 259 0.52 23.23 37.69
CA GLU A 259 0.15 24.16 36.61
C GLU A 259 0.31 23.54 35.21
N ASP A 260 1.37 22.76 35.00
CA ASP A 260 1.59 22.03 33.74
C ASP A 260 0.51 20.96 33.54
N TYR A 261 0.20 20.19 34.58
CA TYR A 261 -0.92 19.25 34.59
C TYR A 261 -2.24 19.95 34.23
N TRP A 262 -2.55 21.07 34.88
CA TRP A 262 -3.79 21.81 34.67
C TRP A 262 -3.93 22.31 33.23
N LYS A 263 -2.86 22.84 32.63
CA LYS A 263 -2.84 23.28 31.23
C LYS A 263 -3.07 22.11 30.27
N ARG A 264 -2.42 20.97 30.54
CA ARG A 264 -2.51 19.77 29.71
C ARG A 264 -3.83 19.01 29.87
N SER A 265 -4.56 19.25 30.97
CA SER A 265 -5.85 18.62 31.26
C SER A 265 -7.07 19.43 30.83
N GLN A 266 -6.89 20.57 30.15
CA GLN A 266 -8.01 21.34 29.61
C GLN A 266 -8.70 20.58 28.47
N GLN A 267 -10.01 20.79 28.35
CA GLN A 267 -10.78 20.23 27.25
C GLN A 267 -10.33 20.84 25.92
N GLY A 268 -10.17 20.00 24.90
CA GLY A 268 -9.67 20.43 23.60
C GLY A 268 -9.48 19.27 22.63
N ASP A 269 -9.09 19.59 21.40
CA ASP A 269 -8.53 18.60 20.48
C ASP A 269 -7.26 17.98 21.07
N LEU A 270 -7.01 16.70 20.75
CA LEU A 270 -5.84 15.99 21.26
C LEU A 270 -4.56 16.56 20.64
N LEU A 271 -3.65 17.05 21.46
CA LEU A 271 -2.31 17.51 21.10
C LEU A 271 -1.27 16.65 21.83
N ASN A 272 0.01 16.87 21.53
CA ASN A 272 1.10 16.23 22.24
C ASN A 272 1.09 16.64 23.71
N GLY A 273 1.09 15.65 24.59
CA GLY A 273 1.03 15.86 26.02
C GLY A 273 -0.38 16.07 26.58
N SER A 274 -1.45 16.06 25.77
CA SER A 274 -2.82 16.18 26.28
C SER A 274 -3.15 15.08 27.31
N ILE A 275 -3.79 15.47 28.41
CA ILE A 275 -4.22 14.61 29.50
C ILE A 275 -5.75 14.65 29.58
N GLY A 276 -6.42 13.56 29.21
CA GLY A 276 -7.86 13.38 29.42
C GLY A 276 -8.12 12.85 30.83
N VAL A 277 -9.07 13.46 31.54
CA VAL A 277 -9.56 12.96 32.83
C VAL A 277 -11.08 12.86 32.76
N ALA A 278 -11.61 11.66 32.92
CA ALA A 278 -13.05 11.42 32.96
C ALA A 278 -13.44 10.69 34.26
N SER A 279 -14.58 11.07 34.84
CA SER A 279 -15.10 10.46 36.05
C SER A 279 -16.53 9.99 35.79
N HIS A 280 -16.72 8.66 35.77
CA HIS A 280 -18.02 8.04 35.50
C HIS A 280 -18.52 7.27 36.73
N LYS A 281 -19.82 7.38 37.00
CA LYS A 281 -20.48 6.48 37.96
C LYS A 281 -20.90 5.21 37.23
N ILE A 282 -20.09 4.15 37.39
CA ILE A 282 -20.38 2.83 36.80
C ILE A 282 -20.75 1.88 37.92
N SER A 283 -21.97 1.33 37.88
CA SER A 283 -22.49 0.39 38.90
C SER A 283 -22.39 0.90 40.34
N GLY A 284 -22.64 2.21 40.55
CA GLY A 284 -22.63 2.84 41.87
C GLY A 284 -21.25 3.21 42.43
N LYS A 285 -20.16 2.94 41.70
CA LYS A 285 -18.80 3.37 42.06
C LYS A 285 -18.30 4.43 41.08
N THR A 286 -17.66 5.48 41.59
CA THR A 286 -16.93 6.44 40.75
C THR A 286 -15.68 5.74 40.22
N LYS A 287 -15.54 5.70 38.89
CA LYS A 287 -14.31 5.30 38.22
C LYS A 287 -13.68 6.54 37.59
N THR A 288 -12.41 6.77 37.89
CA THR A 288 -11.60 7.81 37.26
C THR A 288 -10.78 7.18 36.14
N ILE A 289 -10.94 7.68 34.93
CA ILE A 289 -10.21 7.28 33.73
C ILE A 289 -9.21 8.37 33.41
N ILE A 290 -7.96 7.97 33.20
CA ILE A 290 -6.87 8.86 32.82
C ILE A 290 -6.37 8.45 31.43
N THR A 291 -6.24 9.43 30.54
CA THR A 291 -5.78 9.24 29.17
C THR A 291 -4.59 10.16 28.92
N PHE A 292 -3.44 9.61 28.56
CA PHE A 292 -2.29 10.39 28.08
C PHE A 292 -2.16 10.24 26.58
N THR A 293 -2.03 11.36 25.86
CA THR A 293 -1.80 11.37 24.41
C THR A 293 -0.46 12.02 24.10
N TYR A 294 0.35 11.34 23.30
CA TYR A 294 1.65 11.81 22.81
C TYR A 294 1.61 11.83 21.28
N LYS A 295 2.13 12.90 20.67
CA LYS A 295 2.12 13.08 19.22
C LYS A 295 3.46 13.63 18.76
N THR A 296 3.88 13.23 17.57
CA THR A 296 5.03 13.80 16.86
C THR A 296 4.72 13.89 15.37
N PHE A 297 5.29 14.88 14.71
CA PHE A 297 5.15 15.04 13.26
C PHE A 297 6.40 15.65 12.63
N SER A 298 6.55 15.39 11.34
CA SER A 298 7.54 15.95 10.46
C SER A 298 6.98 16.04 9.05
N ILE A 299 7.18 17.18 8.41
CA ILE A 299 6.87 17.34 6.98
C ILE A 299 7.69 16.36 6.13
N VAL A 300 8.87 15.98 6.61
CA VAL A 300 9.74 14.99 5.97
C VAL A 300 9.93 13.85 6.94
N GLY A 301 9.19 12.76 6.74
CA GLY A 301 9.33 11.59 7.58
C GLY A 301 10.70 10.92 7.44
N GLU A 302 11.23 10.44 8.56
CA GLU A 302 12.51 9.74 8.66
C GLU A 302 12.28 8.45 9.47
N LEU A 303 12.96 7.36 9.09
CA LEU A 303 12.82 6.08 9.79
C LEU A 303 13.20 6.22 11.26
N GLU A 304 12.43 5.57 12.14
CA GLU A 304 12.61 5.54 13.60
C GLU A 304 12.50 6.89 14.32
N ARG A 305 12.41 8.01 13.58
CA ARG A 305 12.29 9.34 14.19
C ARG A 305 11.06 9.41 15.09
N ASN A 306 9.89 8.99 14.60
CA ASN A 306 8.67 9.14 15.38
C ASN A 306 8.73 8.33 16.68
N ALA A 307 9.23 7.09 16.62
CA ALA A 307 9.44 6.28 17.81
C ALA A 307 10.45 6.90 18.78
N LYS A 308 11.55 7.48 18.28
CA LYS A 308 12.55 8.19 19.09
C LYS A 308 11.96 9.44 19.75
N ASP A 309 11.21 10.24 19.01
CA ASP A 309 10.58 11.48 19.50
C ASP A 309 9.51 11.17 20.56
N LEU A 310 8.65 10.17 20.31
CA LEU A 310 7.65 9.71 21.29
C LEU A 310 8.33 9.13 22.54
N LYS A 311 9.38 8.31 22.38
CA LYS A 311 10.16 7.77 23.49
C LYS A 311 10.76 8.87 24.35
N GLN A 312 11.38 9.87 23.72
CA GLN A 312 11.97 11.00 24.44
C GLN A 312 10.90 11.80 25.20
N THR A 313 9.76 12.06 24.56
CA THR A 313 8.64 12.78 25.19
C THR A 313 8.12 12.03 26.41
N ILE A 314 7.80 10.74 26.27
CA ILE A 314 7.32 9.87 27.35
C ILE A 314 8.34 9.77 28.50
N LYS A 315 9.63 9.59 28.16
CA LYS A 315 10.71 9.52 29.15
C LYS A 315 10.81 10.79 29.99
N SER A 316 10.62 11.95 29.36
CA SER A 316 10.70 13.26 30.01
C SER A 316 9.44 13.68 30.78
N ASP A 317 8.31 12.98 30.61
CA ASP A 317 7.03 13.36 31.20
C ASP A 317 6.93 12.98 32.68
N LYS A 318 7.28 13.94 33.54
CA LYS A 318 7.22 13.77 35.00
C LYS A 318 5.80 13.56 35.51
N ILE A 319 4.78 14.11 34.85
CA ILE A 319 3.39 13.97 35.30
C ILE A 319 2.94 12.52 35.08
N PHE A 320 3.21 11.98 33.90
CA PHE A 320 2.93 10.57 33.61
C PHE A 320 3.62 9.62 34.61
N GLN A 321 4.87 9.90 34.99
CA GLN A 321 5.60 9.09 35.98
C GLN A 321 4.89 8.99 37.34
N TYR A 322 4.16 10.03 37.80
CA TYR A 322 3.37 9.95 39.04
C TYR A 322 2.13 9.08 38.87
N PHE A 323 1.40 9.25 37.76
CA PHE A 323 0.23 8.43 37.46
C PHE A 323 0.58 6.96 37.18
N ALA A 324 1.73 6.70 36.56
CA ALA A 324 2.18 5.36 36.20
C ALA A 324 2.37 4.45 37.42
N ARG A 325 2.65 5.04 38.59
CA ARG A 325 2.82 4.32 39.86
C ARG A 325 1.53 3.75 40.43
N MET A 326 0.37 4.21 39.96
CA MET A 326 -0.93 3.83 40.51
C MET A 326 -1.45 2.53 39.91
N ASP A 327 -2.13 1.73 40.73
CA ASP A 327 -2.84 0.53 40.28
C ASP A 327 -4.05 0.91 39.42
N ALA A 328 -4.31 0.11 38.39
CA ALA A 328 -5.46 0.28 37.51
C ALA A 328 -6.36 -0.96 37.49
N THR A 329 -7.66 -0.75 37.25
CA THR A 329 -8.63 -1.84 36.99
C THR A 329 -8.72 -2.22 35.51
N SER A 330 -8.32 -1.30 34.63
CA SER A 330 -8.21 -1.52 33.18
C SER A 330 -7.08 -0.67 32.63
N GLU A 331 -6.39 -1.20 31.61
CA GLU A 331 -5.23 -0.58 30.95
C GLU A 331 -5.27 -0.95 29.47
N THR A 332 -5.34 0.06 28.61
CA THR A 332 -5.27 -0.09 27.16
C THR A 332 -4.31 0.93 26.59
N ALA A 333 -3.61 0.55 25.52
CA ALA A 333 -2.73 1.45 24.80
C ALA A 333 -2.89 1.28 23.29
N LEU A 334 -2.81 2.40 22.57
CA LEU A 334 -3.03 2.50 21.14
C LEU A 334 -1.92 3.35 20.52
N LEU A 335 -1.46 2.98 19.33
CA LEU A 335 -0.56 3.78 18.52
C LEU A 335 -1.07 3.86 17.09
N HIS A 336 -0.75 4.96 16.42
CA HIS A 336 -0.97 5.15 15.01
C HIS A 336 0.18 5.93 14.37
N THR A 337 0.58 5.53 13.17
CA THR A 337 1.51 6.27 12.32
C THR A 337 0.77 6.71 11.05
N ARG A 338 0.76 8.01 10.78
CA ARG A 338 -0.02 8.65 9.73
C ARG A 338 0.86 9.01 8.53
N TRP A 339 0.34 8.70 7.36
CA TRP A 339 0.74 9.27 6.08
C TRP A 339 -0.41 10.14 5.59
N ALA A 340 -0.20 11.44 5.44
CA ALA A 340 -1.32 12.35 5.20
C ALA A 340 -1.95 12.15 3.80
N SER A 341 -3.22 11.74 3.75
CA SER A 341 -4.04 11.67 2.52
C SER A 341 -5.02 12.85 2.42
N VAL A 342 -5.75 13.12 3.50
CA VAL A 342 -6.64 14.27 3.68
C VAL A 342 -6.17 15.08 4.89
N GLY A 343 -5.96 16.38 4.72
CA GLY A 343 -5.50 17.30 5.76
C GLY A 343 -3.98 17.39 5.90
N SER A 344 -3.48 18.56 6.29
CA SER A 344 -2.05 18.88 6.35
C SER A 344 -1.26 17.98 7.33
N ILE A 345 0.07 17.93 7.15
CA ILE A 345 0.98 17.29 8.11
C ILE A 345 1.19 18.25 9.29
N THR A 346 0.30 18.15 10.29
CA THR A 346 0.38 18.93 11.52
C THR A 346 0.06 18.05 12.72
N GLU A 347 0.33 18.56 13.91
CA GLU A 347 0.02 17.90 15.18
C GLU A 347 -1.48 17.63 15.35
N GLU A 348 -2.33 18.60 15.00
CA GLU A 348 -3.79 18.52 15.12
C GLU A 348 -4.37 17.40 14.25
N ASN A 349 -3.77 17.16 13.09
CA ASN A 349 -4.19 16.13 12.15
C ASN A 349 -3.56 14.76 12.43
N CYS A 350 -2.61 14.67 13.36
CA CYS A 350 -2.02 13.41 13.77
C CYS A 350 -3.04 12.60 14.59
N HIS A 351 -3.19 11.31 14.32
CA HIS A 351 -4.16 10.48 15.05
C HIS A 351 -3.54 9.96 16.37
N PRO A 352 -4.33 9.75 17.44
CA PRO A 352 -5.79 9.80 17.51
C PRO A 352 -6.39 11.22 17.49
N VAL A 353 -7.62 11.30 17.01
CA VAL A 353 -8.48 12.50 17.07
C VAL A 353 -9.72 12.18 17.91
N ASN A 354 -10.30 13.19 18.58
CA ASN A 354 -11.44 13.03 19.47
C ASN A 354 -12.72 13.69 18.92
N ASN A 355 -13.85 13.59 19.64
CA ASN A 355 -15.12 14.28 19.32
C ASN A 355 -15.20 15.74 19.80
N TYR A 356 -14.10 16.36 20.28
CA TYR A 356 -14.15 17.74 20.78
C TYR A 356 -14.62 18.74 19.70
N LYS A 357 -15.44 19.70 20.12
CA LYS A 357 -15.88 20.85 19.33
C LYS A 357 -15.82 22.11 20.22
N PRO A 358 -15.32 23.25 19.72
CA PRO A 358 -15.40 24.53 20.41
C PRO A 358 -16.83 24.96 20.74
N ASP A 359 -17.01 25.66 21.86
CA ASP A 359 -18.24 26.41 22.21
C ASP A 359 -19.56 25.61 22.17
N GLN A 360 -19.49 24.30 22.44
CA GLN A 360 -20.66 23.41 22.52
C GLN A 360 -21.05 23.11 23.98
N PRO A 361 -22.35 23.17 24.33
CA PRO A 361 -22.82 22.69 25.63
C PRO A 361 -22.59 21.17 25.74
N GLU A 362 -22.36 20.68 26.97
CA GLU A 362 -22.12 19.25 27.18
C GLU A 362 -23.27 18.40 26.61
N PRO A 363 -22.97 17.48 25.69
CA PRO A 363 -24.00 16.66 25.06
C PRO A 363 -24.59 15.68 26.06
N ARG A 364 -25.91 15.53 26.02
CA ARG A 364 -26.62 14.54 26.84
C ARG A 364 -26.84 13.26 26.04
N PHE A 365 -26.36 12.15 26.56
CA PHE A 365 -26.53 10.83 25.94
C PHE A 365 -27.62 10.05 26.68
N PRO A 366 -28.79 9.74 26.07
CA PRO A 366 -29.90 9.08 26.77
C PRO A 366 -29.51 7.76 27.44
N PHE A 367 -28.65 6.97 26.80
CA PHE A 367 -28.16 5.70 27.35
C PHE A 367 -27.13 5.90 28.49
N TYR A 368 -26.40 7.02 28.49
CA TYR A 368 -25.33 7.34 29.45
C TYR A 368 -25.61 8.69 30.14
N ALA A 369 -26.80 8.84 30.72
CA ALA A 369 -27.41 10.12 31.14
C ALA A 369 -26.64 10.97 32.18
N GLN A 370 -25.48 10.52 32.67
CA GLN A 370 -24.64 11.17 33.69
C GLN A 370 -23.14 11.19 33.31
N SER A 371 -22.80 11.05 32.04
CA SER A 371 -21.40 10.90 31.63
C SER A 371 -21.14 11.59 30.30
N PRO A 372 -20.18 12.52 30.21
CA PRO A 372 -19.66 12.95 28.92
C PRO A 372 -19.01 11.75 28.21
N ALA A 373 -18.81 11.86 26.91
CA ALA A 373 -18.17 10.83 26.11
C ALA A 373 -16.96 11.42 25.42
N ASN A 374 -15.78 10.89 25.71
CA ASN A 374 -14.55 11.18 24.99
C ASN A 374 -14.25 10.02 24.05
N ILE A 375 -14.60 10.21 22.78
CA ILE A 375 -14.51 9.19 21.73
C ILE A 375 -13.23 9.46 20.94
N ASN A 376 -12.23 8.59 21.09
CA ASN A 376 -10.97 8.70 20.36
C ASN A 376 -10.95 7.69 19.23
N ALA A 377 -10.58 8.14 18.03
CA ALA A 377 -10.51 7.30 16.84
C ALA A 377 -9.19 7.46 16.09
N ILE A 378 -8.78 6.37 15.45
CA ILE A 378 -7.72 6.33 14.45
C ILE A 378 -8.26 5.65 13.17
N LEU A 379 -7.68 6.02 12.03
CA LEU A 379 -8.09 5.53 10.72
C LEU A 379 -6.87 5.20 9.87
N ASN A 380 -6.85 3.99 9.32
CA ASN A 380 -6.13 3.67 8.10
C ASN A 380 -7.11 3.64 6.92
N GLY A 381 -6.79 4.32 5.82
CA GLY A 381 -7.68 4.49 4.67
C GLY A 381 -8.33 5.86 4.68
N ASP A 382 -9.38 6.01 3.88
CA ASP A 382 -10.07 7.28 3.67
C ASP A 382 -11.59 7.08 3.85
N ILE A 383 -12.27 8.08 4.41
CA ILE A 383 -13.73 8.15 4.41
C ILE A 383 -14.18 8.95 3.18
N ASP A 384 -14.45 8.24 2.08
CA ASP A 384 -14.69 8.85 0.76
C ASP A 384 -15.89 9.83 0.76
N ASN A 385 -16.86 9.65 1.66
CA ASN A 385 -18.05 10.50 1.80
C ASN A 385 -18.00 11.48 2.98
N TYR A 386 -16.82 11.77 3.56
CA TYR A 386 -16.70 12.71 4.67
C TYR A 386 -17.31 14.10 4.41
N PRO A 387 -17.28 14.71 3.19
CA PRO A 387 -17.88 16.03 2.99
C PRO A 387 -19.41 16.01 3.14
N ALA A 388 -20.05 14.92 2.71
CA ALA A 388 -21.50 14.76 2.87
C ALA A 388 -21.87 14.57 4.35
N LEU A 389 -21.07 13.80 5.09
CA LEU A 389 -21.26 13.60 6.53
C LEU A 389 -21.02 14.90 7.31
N TYR A 390 -20.01 15.69 6.92
CA TYR A 390 -19.70 16.98 7.52
C TYR A 390 -20.92 17.92 7.45
N ASN A 391 -21.56 18.00 6.27
CA ASN A 391 -22.76 18.79 6.06
C ASN A 391 -23.96 18.25 6.87
N ASN A 392 -24.15 16.92 6.90
CA ASN A 392 -25.26 16.29 7.64
C ASN A 392 -25.17 16.51 9.16
N LEU A 393 -23.95 16.65 9.70
CA LEU A 393 -23.72 16.99 11.09
C LEU A 393 -23.85 18.49 11.38
N ASN A 394 -24.21 19.31 10.37
CA ASN A 394 -24.33 20.76 10.48
C ASN A 394 -23.06 21.45 11.02
N LEU A 395 -21.88 20.93 10.69
CA LEU A 395 -20.61 21.47 11.18
C LEU A 395 -20.27 22.86 10.62
N ASP A 396 -21.05 23.41 9.70
CA ASP A 396 -20.99 24.83 9.35
C ASP A 396 -21.52 25.74 10.48
N LYS A 397 -22.38 25.20 11.36
CA LYS A 397 -22.95 25.89 12.53
C LYS A 397 -22.29 25.46 13.84
N GLU A 398 -21.74 24.26 13.88
CA GLU A 398 -20.96 23.71 15.00
C GLU A 398 -19.52 23.42 14.54
N PRO A 399 -18.73 24.46 14.19
CA PRO A 399 -17.46 24.26 13.50
C PRO A 399 -16.46 23.52 14.36
N VAL A 400 -15.78 22.55 13.75
CA VAL A 400 -14.53 21.99 14.27
C VAL A 400 -13.43 23.06 14.17
N ASP A 401 -12.41 22.99 15.03
CA ASP A 401 -11.22 23.83 14.90
C ASP A 401 -10.65 23.76 13.47
N ALA A 402 -10.46 24.92 12.84
CA ALA A 402 -10.02 25.04 11.45
C ALA A 402 -8.64 24.42 11.16
N ARG A 403 -7.84 24.14 12.20
CA ARG A 403 -6.55 23.44 12.08
C ARG A 403 -6.71 21.93 11.89
N VAL A 404 -7.83 21.37 12.33
CA VAL A 404 -8.18 19.95 12.15
C VAL A 404 -8.85 19.79 10.78
N THR A 405 -8.09 19.29 9.82
CA THR A 405 -8.48 19.16 8.41
C THR A 405 -8.52 17.70 7.93
N THR A 406 -8.25 16.75 8.82
CA THR A 406 -8.32 15.30 8.55
C THR A 406 -9.76 14.79 8.48
N ASP A 407 -10.05 13.92 7.52
CA ASP A 407 -11.36 13.24 7.38
C ASP A 407 -11.68 12.38 8.60
N THR A 408 -10.66 11.88 9.30
CA THR A 408 -10.78 11.02 10.48
C THR A 408 -11.59 11.64 11.61
N LYS A 409 -11.64 12.98 11.69
CA LYS A 409 -12.45 13.71 12.69
C LYS A 409 -13.95 13.42 12.56
N ILE A 410 -14.42 13.01 11.37
CA ILE A 410 -15.83 12.65 11.16
C ILE A 410 -16.24 11.41 11.95
N ILE A 411 -15.31 10.49 12.21
CA ILE A 411 -15.59 9.20 12.85
C ILE A 411 -16.13 9.40 14.27
N PRO A 412 -15.40 10.06 15.20
CA PRO A 412 -15.89 10.23 16.57
C PRO A 412 -17.15 11.12 16.62
N LEU A 413 -17.32 12.07 15.70
CA LEU A 413 -18.52 12.92 15.61
C LEU A 413 -19.77 12.14 15.13
N GLN A 414 -19.61 11.24 14.16
CA GLN A 414 -20.72 10.40 13.68
C GLN A 414 -21.14 9.38 14.75
N ILE A 415 -20.21 8.87 15.55
CA ILE A 415 -20.52 8.00 16.71
C ILE A 415 -21.27 8.81 17.79
N GLU A 416 -20.80 10.02 18.09
CA GLU A 416 -21.47 10.93 19.04
C GLU A 416 -22.93 11.19 18.66
N LYS A 417 -23.21 11.40 17.36
CA LYS A 417 -24.58 11.56 16.85
C LYS A 417 -25.48 10.39 17.27
N TYR A 418 -25.07 9.15 17.04
CA TYR A 418 -25.88 7.98 17.42
C TYR A 418 -26.01 7.79 18.93
N LEU A 419 -25.01 8.19 19.72
CA LEU A 419 -25.13 8.22 21.18
C LEU A 419 -26.21 9.23 21.63
N LYS A 420 -26.31 10.39 20.95
CA LYS A 420 -27.35 11.40 21.21
C LYS A 420 -28.75 10.88 20.83
N GLU A 421 -28.83 10.04 19.80
CA GLU A 421 -30.07 9.36 19.38
C GLU A 421 -30.51 8.23 20.35
N GLY A 422 -29.71 7.93 21.38
CA GLY A 422 -30.07 6.99 22.45
C GLY A 422 -29.56 5.56 22.25
N CYS A 423 -28.70 5.32 21.25
CA CYS A 423 -28.01 4.05 21.09
C CYS A 423 -26.94 3.85 22.18
N ASN A 424 -26.63 2.58 22.49
CA ASN A 424 -25.44 2.23 23.29
C ASN A 424 -24.18 2.34 22.43
N LEU A 425 -22.99 2.35 23.06
CA LEU A 425 -21.72 2.59 22.35
C LEU A 425 -21.43 1.60 21.21
N ALA A 426 -21.70 0.31 21.41
CA ALA A 426 -21.47 -0.72 20.39
C ALA A 426 -22.37 -0.52 19.16
N GLU A 427 -23.64 -0.19 19.38
CA GLU A 427 -24.59 0.08 18.31
C GLU A 427 -24.31 1.43 17.63
N SER A 428 -23.95 2.47 18.37
CA SER A 428 -23.52 3.76 17.82
C SER A 428 -22.30 3.61 16.91
N PHE A 429 -21.33 2.78 17.31
CA PHE A 429 -20.18 2.45 16.46
C PHE A 429 -20.59 1.70 15.19
N ARG A 430 -21.43 0.66 15.32
CA ARG A 430 -21.92 -0.13 14.18
C ARG A 430 -22.66 0.73 13.16
N LEU A 431 -23.57 1.59 13.62
CA LEU A 431 -24.33 2.49 12.76
C LEU A 431 -23.42 3.52 12.10
N ALA A 432 -22.47 4.12 12.84
CA ALA A 432 -21.51 5.06 12.28
C ALA A 432 -20.65 4.45 11.17
N VAL A 433 -20.10 3.25 11.36
CA VAL A 433 -19.27 2.62 10.31
C VAL A 433 -20.08 2.20 9.08
N ASN A 434 -21.38 1.95 9.25
CA ASN A 434 -22.28 1.66 8.13
C ASN A 434 -22.52 2.89 7.23
N ASP A 435 -22.42 4.10 7.78
CA ASP A 435 -22.52 5.35 7.02
C ASP A 435 -21.27 5.63 6.16
N PHE A 436 -20.14 4.97 6.43
CA PHE A 436 -18.87 5.27 5.78
C PHE A 436 -18.71 4.56 4.43
N ALA A 437 -18.36 5.36 3.42
CA ALA A 437 -17.95 4.90 2.09
C ALA A 437 -16.42 4.85 1.98
N GLY A 438 -15.92 3.97 1.12
CA GLY A 438 -14.49 3.76 0.91
C GLY A 438 -13.95 2.50 1.59
N SER A 439 -12.63 2.33 1.56
CA SER A 439 -11.94 1.23 2.25
C SER A 439 -11.21 1.79 3.46
N HIS A 440 -11.56 1.28 4.64
CA HIS A 440 -11.11 1.80 5.91
C HIS A 440 -10.87 0.67 6.92
N ALA A 441 -9.91 0.91 7.79
CA ALA A 441 -9.68 0.17 9.03
C ALA A 441 -9.69 1.18 10.17
N ILE A 442 -10.68 1.07 11.06
CA ILE A 442 -10.97 2.03 12.13
C ILE A 442 -10.74 1.34 13.47
N VAL A 443 -10.11 2.06 14.40
CA VAL A 443 -10.05 1.67 15.80
C VAL A 443 -10.58 2.81 16.66
N MET A 444 -11.48 2.50 17.58
CA MET A 444 -12.08 3.44 18.50
C MET A 444 -11.94 2.97 19.96
N THR A 445 -11.68 3.93 20.84
CA THR A 445 -11.75 3.80 22.31
C THR A 445 -12.66 4.89 22.87
N CYS A 446 -13.37 4.60 23.96
CA CYS A 446 -14.25 5.55 24.63
C CYS A 446 -14.13 5.41 26.15
N ASP A 447 -14.17 6.52 26.88
CA ASP A 447 -14.15 6.56 28.34
C ASP A 447 -15.43 5.99 28.99
N LEU A 448 -16.56 5.99 28.27
CA LEU A 448 -17.81 5.34 28.69
C LEU A 448 -17.67 3.83 28.91
N GLU A 449 -16.81 3.16 28.14
CA GLU A 449 -16.56 1.71 28.25
C GLU A 449 -15.05 1.44 28.30
N PRO A 450 -14.38 1.82 29.41
CA PRO A 450 -12.93 1.75 29.50
C PRO A 450 -12.45 0.30 29.51
N GLY A 451 -11.33 0.01 28.83
CA GLY A 451 -10.84 -1.35 28.65
C GLY A 451 -11.44 -2.09 27.45
N ARG A 452 -12.15 -1.38 26.55
CA ARG A 452 -12.64 -1.94 25.28
C ARG A 452 -12.01 -1.27 24.07
N PHE A 453 -11.80 -2.07 23.03
CA PHE A 453 -11.45 -1.62 21.69
C PHE A 453 -12.55 -2.01 20.70
N PHE A 454 -12.93 -1.07 19.84
CA PHE A 454 -13.86 -1.29 18.74
C PHE A 454 -13.09 -1.22 17.42
N LEU A 455 -13.02 -2.35 16.71
CA LEU A 455 -12.29 -2.50 15.44
C LEU A 455 -13.30 -2.64 14.31
N ALA A 456 -13.11 -1.94 13.20
CA ALA A 456 -13.94 -2.10 12.00
C ALA A 456 -13.08 -2.14 10.73
N LEU A 457 -13.39 -3.05 9.81
CA LEU A 457 -12.69 -3.21 8.53
C LEU A 457 -13.68 -3.37 7.37
N LYS A 458 -13.50 -2.57 6.31
CA LYS A 458 -14.26 -2.67 5.06
C LYS A 458 -13.37 -2.51 3.82
N GLY A 459 -13.60 -3.37 2.83
CA GLY A 459 -12.84 -3.43 1.57
C GLY A 459 -11.47 -4.15 1.69
N SER A 460 -10.76 -4.25 0.57
CA SER A 460 -9.45 -4.93 0.43
C SER A 460 -8.22 -4.01 0.55
N GLY A 461 -8.42 -2.69 0.68
CA GLY A 461 -7.32 -1.73 0.71
C GLY A 461 -6.58 -1.68 2.05
N GLN A 462 -7.21 -2.16 3.13
CA GLN A 462 -6.69 -2.15 4.49
C GLN A 462 -6.75 -3.55 5.10
N SER A 463 -6.01 -3.76 6.19
CA SER A 463 -6.03 -5.01 6.96
C SER A 463 -6.03 -4.73 8.46
N ILE A 464 -6.64 -5.65 9.21
CA ILE A 464 -6.54 -5.73 10.66
C ILE A 464 -6.27 -7.19 11.03
N TYR A 465 -5.22 -7.40 11.81
CA TYR A 465 -4.87 -8.67 12.43
C TYR A 465 -5.06 -8.54 13.94
N VAL A 466 -5.78 -9.49 14.54
CA VAL A 466 -6.01 -9.56 15.99
C VAL A 466 -5.22 -10.74 16.55
N GLY A 467 -4.10 -10.44 17.19
CA GLY A 467 -3.27 -11.36 17.95
C GLY A 467 -3.93 -11.80 19.26
N ILE A 468 -3.81 -13.09 19.57
CA ILE A 468 -4.43 -13.73 20.74
C ILE A 468 -3.33 -14.32 21.62
N GLY A 469 -3.16 -13.74 22.82
CA GLY A 469 -2.28 -14.24 23.86
C GLY A 469 -2.99 -15.09 24.91
N SER A 470 -2.25 -15.50 25.93
CA SER A 470 -2.83 -16.10 27.14
C SER A 470 -3.40 -15.04 28.09
N ASP A 471 -2.80 -13.86 28.14
CA ASP A 471 -3.08 -12.77 29.09
C ASP A 471 -3.38 -11.41 28.45
N GLN A 472 -3.32 -11.29 27.12
CA GLN A 472 -3.54 -10.03 26.42
C GLN A 472 -4.01 -10.26 24.96
N TYR A 473 -4.75 -9.29 24.42
CA TYR A 473 -4.95 -9.14 22.98
C TYR A 473 -4.05 -8.04 22.46
N MET A 474 -3.59 -8.22 21.23
CA MET A 474 -2.89 -7.18 20.49
C MET A 474 -3.47 -7.13 19.09
N PHE A 475 -3.66 -5.96 18.51
CA PHE A 475 -4.07 -5.85 17.12
C PHE A 475 -3.12 -4.93 16.36
N SER A 476 -3.01 -5.15 15.05
CA SER A 476 -2.21 -4.29 14.19
C SER A 476 -2.71 -4.36 12.75
N SER A 477 -2.43 -3.31 11.99
CA SER A 477 -2.69 -3.30 10.56
C SER A 477 -1.80 -4.25 9.76
N GLU A 478 -0.67 -4.70 10.32
CA GLU A 478 0.26 -5.66 9.71
C GLU A 478 0.77 -6.68 10.74
N LEU A 479 1.11 -7.89 10.30
CA LEU A 479 1.63 -8.95 11.18
C LEU A 479 2.92 -8.55 11.90
N TYR A 480 3.74 -7.68 11.30
CA TYR A 480 4.99 -7.18 11.89
C TYR A 480 4.76 -6.47 13.24
N GLY A 481 3.60 -5.85 13.42
CA GLY A 481 3.23 -5.19 14.66
C GLY A 481 2.84 -6.16 15.79
N LEU A 482 2.64 -7.45 15.50
CA LEU A 482 2.14 -8.46 16.45
C LEU A 482 3.19 -9.49 16.86
N VAL A 483 4.06 -9.89 15.92
CA VAL A 483 4.91 -11.10 16.02
C VAL A 483 5.93 -11.09 17.15
N GLU A 484 6.21 -9.92 17.75
CA GLU A 484 7.05 -9.83 18.96
C GLU A 484 6.44 -10.58 20.13
N VAL A 485 5.13 -10.54 20.32
CA VAL A 485 4.45 -11.16 21.47
C VAL A 485 3.38 -12.17 21.08
N MET A 486 2.79 -12.03 19.89
CA MET A 486 1.65 -12.83 19.44
C MET A 486 1.90 -13.55 18.11
N PRO A 487 2.29 -14.83 18.13
CA PRO A 487 2.39 -15.62 16.92
C PRO A 487 1.03 -16.13 16.43
N ARG A 488 -0.01 -16.14 17.28
CA ARG A 488 -1.37 -16.59 16.92
C ARG A 488 -2.26 -15.39 16.67
N PHE A 489 -2.98 -15.37 15.55
CA PHE A 489 -3.84 -14.24 15.18
C PHE A 489 -5.09 -14.68 14.40
N ILE A 490 -6.09 -13.80 14.37
CA ILE A 490 -7.23 -13.82 13.46
C ILE A 490 -7.08 -12.66 12.47
N LYS A 491 -7.24 -12.92 11.18
CA LYS A 491 -7.27 -11.89 10.13
C LYS A 491 -8.72 -11.48 9.86
N MET A 492 -9.04 -10.20 10.01
CA MET A 492 -10.35 -9.67 9.60
C MET A 492 -10.44 -9.64 8.06
N ASN A 493 -11.65 -9.84 7.52
CA ASN A 493 -11.91 -9.84 6.09
C ASN A 493 -13.01 -8.81 5.73
N GLY A 494 -12.57 -7.64 5.26
CA GLY A 494 -13.45 -6.53 4.89
C GLY A 494 -14.26 -6.72 3.61
N GLU A 495 -14.02 -7.79 2.84
CA GLU A 495 -14.72 -8.09 1.58
C GLU A 495 -15.76 -9.21 1.72
N THR A 496 -15.70 -9.99 2.79
CA THR A 496 -16.69 -11.05 3.02
C THR A 496 -18.06 -10.43 3.29
N GLY A 497 -19.04 -10.82 2.48
CA GLY A 497 -20.43 -10.42 2.66
C GLY A 497 -21.14 -11.27 3.71
N SER A 498 -22.00 -10.63 4.49
CA SER A 498 -23.05 -11.30 5.25
C SER A 498 -24.02 -12.03 4.32
N LYS A 499 -24.90 -12.86 4.90
CA LYS A 499 -26.01 -13.48 4.15
C LYS A 499 -26.93 -12.46 3.46
N ASN A 500 -26.96 -11.23 3.97
CA ASN A 500 -27.76 -10.12 3.44
C ASN A 500 -27.00 -9.27 2.41
N GLY A 501 -25.76 -9.65 2.06
CA GLY A 501 -24.93 -8.95 1.08
C GLY A 501 -24.22 -7.70 1.60
N SER A 502 -24.40 -7.32 2.87
CA SER A 502 -23.60 -6.26 3.50
C SER A 502 -22.16 -6.72 3.72
N THR A 503 -21.20 -5.86 3.40
CA THR A 503 -19.75 -6.13 3.52
C THR A 503 -19.14 -5.29 4.64
N GLY A 504 -18.10 -5.83 5.27
CA GLY A 504 -17.39 -5.20 6.38
C GLY A 504 -17.62 -5.95 7.70
N GLN A 505 -16.59 -5.98 8.55
CA GLN A 505 -16.57 -6.71 9.82
C GLN A 505 -16.22 -5.79 10.98
N ILE A 506 -16.85 -6.01 12.13
CA ILE A 506 -16.62 -5.32 13.39
C ILE A 506 -16.20 -6.34 14.44
N PHE A 507 -15.08 -6.11 15.11
CA PHE A 507 -14.60 -6.91 16.23
C PHE A 507 -14.52 -6.01 17.47
N ILE A 508 -15.12 -6.44 18.58
CA ILE A 508 -15.05 -5.75 19.88
C ILE A 508 -14.21 -6.59 20.83
N LEU A 509 -13.12 -6.00 21.33
CA LEU A 509 -12.23 -6.62 22.30
C LEU A 509 -12.54 -6.04 23.68
N ASP A 510 -12.71 -6.89 24.69
CA ASP A 510 -13.00 -6.49 26.07
C ASP A 510 -11.96 -7.08 27.05
N GLN A 511 -11.28 -6.23 27.81
CA GLN A 511 -10.34 -6.59 28.87
C GLN A 511 -10.99 -7.41 30.00
N HIS A 512 -12.30 -7.27 30.19
CA HIS A 512 -13.05 -8.02 31.19
C HIS A 512 -13.61 -9.34 30.65
N SER A 513 -13.34 -9.69 29.38
CA SER A 513 -13.71 -10.99 28.81
C SER A 513 -12.86 -12.13 29.38
N THR A 514 -13.27 -13.37 29.08
CA THR A 514 -12.54 -14.59 29.47
C THR A 514 -11.22 -14.80 28.72
N GLY A 515 -10.92 -13.96 27.72
CA GLY A 515 -9.76 -14.12 26.84
C GLY A 515 -9.99 -15.10 25.69
N GLY A 516 -8.97 -15.26 24.83
CA GLY A 516 -9.03 -16.17 23.68
C GLY A 516 -10.07 -15.78 22.62
N ILE A 517 -10.46 -16.72 21.76
CA ILE A 517 -11.42 -16.45 20.68
C ILE A 517 -12.80 -16.10 21.23
N ALA A 518 -13.23 -16.81 22.29
CA ALA A 518 -14.55 -16.65 22.91
C ALA A 518 -14.74 -15.28 23.58
N GLY A 519 -13.66 -14.55 23.88
CA GLY A 519 -13.72 -13.20 24.42
C GLY A 519 -13.91 -12.10 23.36
N ILE A 520 -13.87 -12.45 22.07
CA ILE A 520 -14.04 -11.50 20.95
C ILE A 520 -15.50 -11.54 20.49
N LYS A 521 -16.18 -10.39 20.50
CA LYS A 521 -17.49 -10.26 19.85
C LYS A 521 -17.29 -9.80 18.41
N ALA A 522 -17.87 -10.51 17.45
CA ALA A 522 -17.72 -10.20 16.03
C ALA A 522 -19.07 -10.14 15.30
N CYS A 523 -19.23 -9.16 14.42
CA CYS A 523 -20.42 -9.02 13.57
C CYS A 523 -20.08 -8.34 12.24
N TYR A 524 -20.99 -8.42 11.28
CA TYR A 524 -20.94 -7.62 10.07
C TYR A 524 -21.55 -6.23 10.31
N TYR A 525 -21.33 -5.30 9.37
CA TYR A 525 -21.85 -3.93 9.48
C TYR A 525 -23.38 -3.86 9.54
N ASP A 526 -24.10 -4.86 8.99
CA ASP A 526 -25.56 -4.97 9.11
C ASP A 526 -26.04 -5.50 10.47
N GLY A 527 -25.11 -5.86 11.37
CA GLY A 527 -25.40 -6.41 12.69
C GLY A 527 -25.50 -7.93 12.75
N SER A 528 -25.38 -8.64 11.62
CA SER A 528 -25.37 -10.11 11.64
C SER A 528 -24.13 -10.65 12.34
N GLU A 529 -24.31 -11.62 13.24
CA GLU A 529 -23.24 -12.16 14.08
C GLU A 529 -22.24 -13.02 13.29
N ILE A 530 -20.96 -12.94 13.68
CA ILE A 530 -19.88 -13.80 13.19
C ILE A 530 -19.44 -14.72 14.32
N ILE A 531 -19.67 -16.02 14.15
CA ILE A 531 -19.23 -17.03 15.12
C ILE A 531 -17.78 -17.39 14.81
N LEU A 532 -16.86 -16.93 15.66
CA LEU A 532 -15.44 -17.26 15.57
C LEU A 532 -15.15 -18.61 16.22
N ASN A 533 -14.36 -19.45 15.54
CA ASN A 533 -13.89 -20.74 16.03
C ASN A 533 -12.38 -20.91 15.76
N ASP A 534 -11.80 -22.05 16.15
CA ASP A 534 -10.36 -22.30 16.02
C ASP A 534 -9.84 -22.28 14.56
N ASP A 535 -10.69 -22.50 13.55
CA ASP A 535 -10.29 -22.47 12.13
C ASP A 535 -9.94 -21.06 11.65
N TYR A 536 -10.39 -20.02 12.36
CA TYR A 536 -10.01 -18.63 12.09
C TYR A 536 -8.61 -18.29 12.59
N VAL A 537 -8.05 -19.10 13.50
CA VAL A 537 -6.75 -18.82 14.12
C VAL A 537 -5.62 -19.34 13.27
N GLN A 538 -4.74 -18.42 12.88
CA GLN A 538 -3.55 -18.69 12.12
C GLN A 538 -2.31 -18.53 13.00
N LYS A 539 -1.23 -19.26 12.67
CA LYS A 539 0.11 -19.04 13.23
C LYS A 539 0.95 -18.26 12.22
N ALA A 540 1.57 -17.17 12.67
CA ALA A 540 2.49 -16.39 11.86
C ALA A 540 3.74 -17.23 11.54
N GLU A 541 4.09 -17.31 10.25
CA GLU A 541 5.31 -17.97 9.77
C GLU A 541 6.52 -17.00 9.71
N ILE A 542 6.38 -15.81 10.30
CA ILE A 542 7.40 -14.77 10.37
C ILE A 542 7.64 -14.36 11.83
N THR A 543 8.86 -13.91 12.13
CA THR A 543 9.29 -13.47 13.46
C THR A 543 9.94 -12.09 13.40
N THR A 544 10.20 -11.47 14.55
CA THR A 544 10.92 -10.18 14.62
C THR A 544 12.33 -10.26 14.05
N ARG A 545 12.95 -11.45 14.04
CA ARG A 545 14.26 -11.72 13.43
C ARG A 545 14.28 -11.49 11.92
N ASP A 546 13.17 -11.80 11.26
CA ASP A 546 13.07 -11.79 9.80
C ASP A 546 12.94 -10.36 9.23
N ILE A 547 12.62 -9.38 10.09
CA ILE A 547 12.33 -7.98 9.73
C ILE A 547 13.24 -6.97 10.46
N ASP A 548 14.28 -7.46 11.12
CA ASP A 548 15.26 -6.61 11.81
C ASP A 548 16.19 -5.89 10.84
N ARG A 549 16.50 -4.61 11.10
CA ARG A 549 17.46 -3.81 10.30
C ARG A 549 18.90 -4.03 10.74
N GLY A 550 19.14 -4.59 11.92
CA GLY A 550 20.46 -4.67 12.53
C GLY A 550 21.13 -3.29 12.62
N ASN A 551 22.45 -3.27 12.43
CA ASN A 551 23.25 -2.04 12.51
C ASN A 551 23.35 -1.26 11.18
N TYR A 552 22.52 -1.60 10.18
CA TYR A 552 22.56 -0.93 8.89
C TYR A 552 21.80 0.41 8.93
N PRO A 553 22.31 1.46 8.26
CA PRO A 553 21.60 2.74 8.19
C PRO A 553 20.30 2.64 7.39
N HIS A 554 20.25 1.72 6.41
CA HIS A 554 19.10 1.50 5.53
C HIS A 554 18.87 0.01 5.30
N PHE A 555 17.61 -0.42 5.24
CA PHE A 555 17.23 -1.78 4.84
C PHE A 555 17.76 -2.11 3.43
N PHE A 556 17.74 -1.16 2.51
CA PHE A 556 18.26 -1.37 1.15
C PHE A 556 19.71 -1.89 1.14
N LEU A 557 20.61 -1.27 1.93
CA LEU A 557 22.00 -1.71 2.02
C LEU A 557 22.14 -3.06 2.73
N LYS A 558 21.36 -3.28 3.81
CA LYS A 558 21.29 -4.57 4.49
C LYS A 558 20.92 -5.68 3.52
N GLU A 559 19.86 -5.50 2.75
CA GLU A 559 19.31 -6.54 1.88
C GLU A 559 20.25 -6.85 0.71
N ILE A 560 21.00 -5.86 0.19
CA ILE A 560 22.11 -6.13 -0.74
C ILE A 560 23.17 -7.01 -0.08
N SER A 561 23.56 -6.71 1.16
CA SER A 561 24.56 -7.51 1.89
C SER A 561 24.10 -8.96 2.12
N GLU A 562 22.80 -9.16 2.38
CA GLU A 562 22.20 -10.47 2.64
C GLU A 562 21.90 -11.26 1.35
N SER A 563 22.02 -10.64 0.17
CA SER A 563 21.65 -11.25 -1.11
C SER A 563 22.44 -12.52 -1.42
N ALA A 564 23.73 -12.57 -1.04
CA ALA A 564 24.56 -13.76 -1.22
C ALA A 564 24.02 -14.97 -0.45
N ASP A 565 23.61 -14.77 0.81
CA ASP A 565 23.03 -15.80 1.65
C ASP A 565 21.62 -16.19 1.18
N SER A 566 20.83 -15.22 0.69
CA SER A 566 19.50 -15.47 0.10
C SER A 566 19.59 -16.41 -1.11
N ILE A 567 20.59 -16.22 -1.98
CA ILE A 567 20.85 -17.12 -3.11
C ILE A 567 21.32 -18.49 -2.62
N ARG A 568 22.23 -18.54 -1.63
CA ARG A 568 22.69 -19.81 -1.06
C ARG A 568 21.52 -20.63 -0.53
N LYS A 569 20.59 -20.00 0.20
CA LYS A 569 19.35 -20.63 0.69
C LYS A 569 18.43 -21.08 -0.45
N THR A 570 18.31 -20.29 -1.52
CA THR A 570 17.51 -20.64 -2.71
C THR A 570 18.02 -21.91 -3.41
N LEU A 571 19.35 -22.09 -3.50
CA LEU A 571 19.99 -23.26 -4.12
C LEU A 571 19.98 -24.50 -3.23
N ARG A 572 20.11 -24.30 -1.90
CA ARG A 572 20.33 -25.37 -0.92
C ARG A 572 19.25 -26.45 -1.01
N GLY A 573 19.70 -27.70 -1.20
CA GLY A 573 18.84 -28.88 -1.22
C GLY A 573 17.94 -29.04 -2.45
N LYS A 574 18.07 -28.19 -3.48
CA LYS A 574 17.25 -28.26 -4.71
C LYS A 574 17.76 -29.25 -5.75
N TYR A 575 19.01 -29.66 -5.65
CA TYR A 575 19.61 -30.66 -6.54
C TYR A 575 20.81 -31.34 -5.87
N ARG A 576 21.24 -32.46 -6.45
CA ARG A 576 22.48 -33.16 -6.11
C ARG A 576 23.24 -33.48 -7.39
N ILE A 577 24.54 -33.17 -7.39
CA ILE A 577 25.46 -33.57 -8.45
C ILE A 577 26.31 -34.72 -7.92
N THR A 578 26.35 -35.82 -8.66
CA THR A 578 27.21 -36.97 -8.37
C THR A 578 28.15 -37.21 -9.55
N THR A 579 29.44 -37.37 -9.26
CA THR A 579 30.47 -37.63 -10.28
C THR A 579 31.30 -38.81 -9.80
N GLY A 580 31.28 -39.92 -10.55
CA GLY A 580 32.17 -41.04 -10.29
C GLY A 580 33.57 -40.75 -10.83
N LYS A 581 34.59 -41.49 -10.39
CA LYS A 581 36.00 -41.26 -10.76
C LYS A 581 36.27 -41.25 -12.28
N ASN A 582 35.39 -41.82 -13.11
CA ASN A 582 35.49 -41.87 -14.59
C ASN A 582 34.11 -41.86 -15.30
N SER A 583 33.10 -41.16 -14.76
CA SER A 583 31.74 -41.15 -15.36
C SER A 583 31.18 -39.74 -15.52
N SER A 584 30.28 -39.57 -16.50
CA SER A 584 29.54 -38.32 -16.72
C SER A 584 28.79 -37.91 -15.45
N ALA A 585 28.64 -36.60 -15.25
CA ALA A 585 27.95 -36.09 -14.08
C ALA A 585 26.50 -36.55 -14.11
N ARG A 586 25.98 -37.03 -12.98
CA ARG A 586 24.55 -37.29 -12.80
C ARG A 586 23.96 -36.21 -11.92
N VAL A 587 22.94 -35.53 -12.44
CA VAL A 587 22.18 -34.49 -11.74
C VAL A 587 20.83 -35.06 -11.33
N ALA A 588 20.47 -34.96 -10.06
CA ALA A 588 19.14 -35.26 -9.55
C ALA A 588 18.54 -34.00 -8.93
N PHE A 589 17.44 -33.50 -9.47
CA PHE A 589 16.70 -32.40 -8.87
C PHE A 589 15.78 -32.90 -7.75
N ASN A 590 15.63 -32.08 -6.72
CA ASN A 590 14.71 -32.26 -5.60
C ASN A 590 13.65 -31.15 -5.63
N LEU A 591 12.89 -31.10 -6.72
CA LEU A 591 11.73 -30.21 -6.87
C LEU A 591 10.47 -31.06 -6.71
N GLY A 592 9.95 -31.14 -5.48
CA GLY A 592 8.78 -31.96 -5.14
C GLY A 592 7.47 -31.49 -5.79
N ALA A 593 6.38 -32.24 -5.55
CA ALA A 593 5.06 -31.96 -6.12
C ALA A 593 4.50 -30.58 -5.74
N ASN A 594 4.92 -30.03 -4.59
CA ASN A 594 4.56 -28.69 -4.13
C ASN A 594 5.14 -27.58 -5.02
N ILE A 595 6.27 -27.83 -5.69
CA ILE A 595 6.89 -26.89 -6.63
C ILE A 595 6.42 -27.20 -8.05
N ILE A 596 6.50 -28.47 -8.46
CA ILE A 596 6.13 -28.94 -9.79
C ILE A 596 5.01 -29.99 -9.67
N PRO A 597 3.74 -29.59 -9.81
CA PRO A 597 2.62 -30.51 -9.77
C PRO A 597 2.74 -31.60 -10.84
N SER A 598 2.25 -32.80 -10.53
CA SER A 598 2.27 -33.95 -11.44
C SER A 598 1.59 -33.64 -12.78
N ALA A 599 0.49 -32.89 -12.76
CA ALA A 599 -0.23 -32.45 -13.96
C ALA A 599 0.65 -31.61 -14.89
N VAL A 600 1.45 -30.68 -14.35
CA VAL A 600 2.37 -29.84 -15.14
C VAL A 600 3.49 -30.70 -15.73
N LYS A 601 4.08 -31.58 -14.91
CA LYS A 601 5.15 -32.49 -15.34
C LYS A 601 4.68 -33.38 -16.50
N THR A 602 3.49 -33.94 -16.39
CA THR A 602 2.87 -34.77 -17.43
C THR A 602 2.52 -33.96 -18.67
N GLY A 603 1.94 -32.77 -18.50
CA GLY A 603 1.59 -31.86 -19.61
C GLY A 603 2.80 -31.44 -20.45
N LEU A 604 3.94 -31.15 -19.80
CA LEU A 604 5.20 -30.85 -20.47
C LEU A 604 5.74 -32.06 -21.24
N LYS A 605 5.81 -33.25 -20.60
CA LYS A 605 6.31 -34.47 -21.27
C LYS A 605 5.45 -34.92 -22.45
N GLN A 606 4.14 -34.76 -22.36
CA GLN A 606 3.19 -35.14 -23.41
C GLN A 606 3.05 -34.08 -24.52
N GLY A 607 3.76 -32.94 -24.43
CA GLY A 607 3.64 -31.86 -25.42
C GLY A 607 2.27 -31.14 -25.42
N LYS A 608 1.49 -31.27 -24.34
CA LYS A 608 0.23 -30.55 -24.15
C LYS A 608 0.48 -29.09 -23.79
N ILE A 609 1.52 -28.83 -22.99
CA ILE A 609 1.96 -27.47 -22.68
C ILE A 609 2.90 -27.01 -23.79
N LYS A 610 2.45 -26.03 -24.58
CA LYS A 610 3.17 -25.47 -25.73
C LYS A 610 3.60 -24.02 -25.51
N ASN A 611 3.01 -23.36 -24.52
CA ASN A 611 3.27 -21.96 -24.21
C ASN A 611 3.73 -21.81 -22.75
N ILE A 612 4.82 -21.10 -22.53
CA ILE A 612 5.26 -20.66 -21.19
C ILE A 612 5.26 -19.13 -21.18
N ILE A 613 4.51 -18.55 -20.26
CA ILE A 613 4.40 -17.09 -20.09
C ILE A 613 4.90 -16.73 -18.70
N VAL A 614 6.04 -16.07 -18.62
CA VAL A 614 6.57 -15.52 -17.38
C VAL A 614 6.00 -14.12 -17.17
N ILE A 615 5.40 -13.87 -16.00
CA ILE A 615 4.77 -12.58 -15.70
C ILE A 615 5.27 -11.97 -14.41
N GLY A 616 5.24 -10.65 -14.34
CA GLY A 616 5.55 -9.88 -13.14
C GLY A 616 5.26 -8.40 -13.35
N HIS A 617 5.63 -7.58 -12.36
CA HIS A 617 5.57 -6.12 -12.43
C HIS A 617 6.85 -5.49 -11.88
N GLY A 618 7.28 -4.37 -12.47
CA GLY A 618 8.51 -3.66 -12.07
C GLY A 618 9.74 -4.57 -12.13
N THR A 619 10.55 -4.56 -11.07
CA THR A 619 11.74 -5.43 -10.89
C THR A 619 11.44 -6.91 -11.16
N ALA A 620 10.28 -7.43 -10.72
CA ALA A 620 9.91 -8.83 -10.95
C ALA A 620 9.62 -9.14 -12.43
N ALA A 621 9.17 -8.14 -13.21
CA ALA A 621 9.02 -8.30 -14.66
C ALA A 621 10.38 -8.38 -15.37
N VAL A 622 11.35 -7.59 -14.91
CA VAL A 622 12.73 -7.64 -15.43
C VAL A 622 13.39 -8.99 -15.10
N ALA A 623 13.20 -9.49 -13.88
CA ALA A 623 13.59 -10.85 -13.52
C ALA A 623 12.90 -11.88 -14.44
N GLY A 624 11.61 -11.67 -14.74
CA GLY A 624 10.85 -12.49 -15.67
C GLY A 624 11.42 -12.54 -17.08
N VAL A 625 11.93 -11.41 -17.60
CA VAL A 625 12.65 -11.35 -18.89
C VAL A 625 13.91 -12.21 -18.84
N ALA A 626 14.74 -12.05 -17.78
CA ALA A 626 15.96 -12.85 -17.63
C ALA A 626 15.67 -14.36 -17.50
N VAL A 627 14.58 -14.74 -16.82
CA VAL A 627 14.15 -16.13 -16.68
C VAL A 627 13.62 -16.68 -18.01
N ALA A 628 12.81 -15.92 -18.74
CA ALA A 628 12.30 -16.33 -20.05
C ALA A 628 13.42 -16.51 -21.07
N ASP A 629 14.40 -15.59 -21.11
CA ASP A 629 15.57 -15.70 -21.98
C ASP A 629 16.39 -16.97 -21.67
N ALA A 630 16.61 -17.27 -20.39
CA ALA A 630 17.28 -18.50 -19.96
C ALA A 630 16.51 -19.77 -20.35
N MET A 631 15.19 -19.78 -20.17
CA MET A 631 14.34 -20.90 -20.59
C MET A 631 14.40 -21.09 -22.10
N SER A 632 14.29 -20.02 -22.89
CA SER A 632 14.44 -20.05 -24.35
C SER A 632 15.81 -20.61 -24.77
N HIS A 633 16.88 -20.17 -24.11
CA HIS A 633 18.23 -20.69 -24.39
C HIS A 633 18.35 -22.18 -24.08
N TYR A 634 17.88 -22.63 -22.91
CA TYR A 634 18.00 -24.03 -22.52
C TYR A 634 17.11 -24.93 -23.36
N LEU A 635 15.91 -24.49 -23.73
CA LEU A 635 14.88 -25.26 -24.43
C LEU A 635 14.83 -25.04 -25.95
N ARG A 636 15.84 -24.36 -26.53
CA ARG A 636 15.87 -23.98 -27.97
C ARG A 636 15.62 -25.11 -28.98
N ASN A 637 15.81 -26.38 -28.60
CA ASN A 637 15.57 -27.55 -29.44
C ASN A 637 14.18 -28.19 -29.22
N LYS A 638 13.29 -27.54 -28.45
CA LYS A 638 11.92 -27.97 -28.19
C LYS A 638 10.95 -26.97 -28.79
N ASN A 639 9.80 -27.47 -29.25
CA ASN A 639 8.73 -26.64 -29.83
C ASN A 639 7.85 -26.03 -28.72
N ILE A 640 8.42 -25.17 -27.90
CA ILE A 640 7.74 -24.46 -26.80
C ILE A 640 7.95 -22.97 -27.00
N ASN A 641 6.86 -22.22 -27.09
CA ASN A 641 6.89 -20.77 -27.18
C ASN A 641 7.02 -20.16 -25.79
N ILE A 642 8.07 -19.36 -25.56
CA ILE A 642 8.43 -18.82 -24.24
C ILE A 642 8.49 -17.30 -24.34
N ASN A 643 7.72 -16.60 -23.51
CA ASN A 643 7.68 -15.14 -23.50
C ASN A 643 7.63 -14.59 -22.07
N ALA A 644 8.23 -13.41 -21.87
CA ALA A 644 8.00 -12.59 -20.69
C ALA A 644 7.00 -11.47 -21.02
N ARG A 645 6.04 -11.21 -20.13
CA ARG A 645 5.06 -10.14 -20.27
C ARG A 645 4.81 -9.45 -18.93
N LEU A 646 4.47 -8.16 -18.95
CA LEU A 646 3.89 -7.51 -17.78
C LEU A 646 2.55 -8.20 -17.45
N ALA A 647 2.25 -8.41 -16.17
CA ALA A 647 1.02 -9.13 -15.81
C ALA A 647 -0.25 -8.36 -16.22
N SER A 648 -0.20 -7.02 -16.22
CA SER A 648 -1.30 -6.17 -16.70
C SER A 648 -1.54 -6.36 -18.19
N GLU A 649 -0.47 -6.47 -18.99
CA GLU A 649 -0.56 -6.70 -20.43
C GLU A 649 -1.14 -8.08 -20.74
N LEU A 650 -0.76 -9.11 -19.96
CA LEU A 650 -1.40 -10.42 -20.07
C LEU A 650 -2.90 -10.29 -19.83
N SER A 651 -3.31 -9.75 -18.68
CA SER A 651 -4.72 -9.67 -18.29
C SER A 651 -5.57 -8.74 -19.15
N GLY A 652 -4.97 -7.68 -19.71
CA GLY A 652 -5.68 -6.63 -20.43
C GLY A 652 -5.81 -6.89 -21.93
N PHE A 653 -4.82 -7.54 -22.55
CA PHE A 653 -4.72 -7.59 -24.01
C PHE A 653 -4.36 -8.97 -24.59
N LEU A 654 -3.75 -9.86 -23.81
CA LEU A 654 -3.18 -11.11 -24.35
C LEU A 654 -3.88 -12.39 -23.83
N LEU A 655 -4.90 -12.28 -22.99
CA LEU A 655 -5.70 -13.41 -22.55
C LEU A 655 -6.51 -13.99 -23.72
N LYS A 656 -6.39 -15.31 -23.91
CA LYS A 656 -7.21 -16.09 -24.82
C LYS A 656 -8.33 -16.77 -24.04
N ASP A 657 -9.42 -17.18 -24.72
CA ASP A 657 -10.53 -17.88 -24.05
C ASP A 657 -10.13 -19.24 -23.47
N ASN A 658 -9.15 -19.91 -24.07
CA ASN A 658 -8.62 -21.18 -23.61
C ASN A 658 -7.10 -21.08 -23.43
N LEU A 659 -6.63 -21.43 -22.22
CA LEU A 659 -5.21 -21.44 -21.83
C LEU A 659 -4.76 -22.80 -21.29
N SER A 660 -5.48 -23.89 -21.60
CA SER A 660 -5.14 -25.25 -21.16
C SER A 660 -3.79 -25.78 -21.66
N ASP A 661 -3.24 -25.18 -22.72
CA ASP A 661 -1.91 -25.48 -23.29
C ASP A 661 -0.79 -24.57 -22.73
N THR A 662 -1.12 -23.74 -21.73
CA THR A 662 -0.25 -22.66 -21.26
C THR A 662 0.15 -22.87 -19.80
N LEU A 663 1.45 -22.71 -19.53
CA LEU A 663 2.01 -22.58 -18.19
C LEU A 663 2.33 -21.11 -17.92
N VAL A 664 1.68 -20.53 -16.91
CA VAL A 664 1.96 -19.18 -16.43
C VAL A 664 2.89 -19.26 -15.22
N ILE A 665 3.99 -18.50 -15.27
CA ILE A 665 4.99 -18.41 -14.19
C ILE A 665 4.98 -16.98 -13.63
N PRO A 666 4.14 -16.67 -12.63
CA PRO A 666 4.18 -15.38 -11.97
C PRO A 666 5.40 -15.28 -11.05
N ILE A 667 6.16 -14.19 -11.20
CA ILE A 667 7.26 -13.79 -10.32
C ILE A 667 6.78 -12.60 -9.48
N THR A 668 6.88 -12.72 -8.16
CA THR A 668 6.45 -11.65 -7.23
C THR A 668 7.19 -11.76 -5.90
N GLN A 669 7.64 -10.63 -5.35
CA GLN A 669 8.29 -10.61 -4.03
C GLN A 669 7.25 -10.77 -2.90
N SER A 670 6.21 -9.93 -2.88
CA SER A 670 5.24 -9.88 -1.80
C SER A 670 4.14 -10.93 -1.90
N GLY A 671 3.87 -11.43 -3.11
CA GLY A 671 2.73 -12.31 -3.40
C GLY A 671 1.36 -11.65 -3.27
N THR A 672 1.30 -10.33 -3.03
CA THR A 672 0.07 -9.54 -2.85
C THR A 672 -0.16 -8.53 -3.98
N THR A 673 0.72 -8.46 -4.98
CA THR A 673 0.60 -7.53 -6.12
C THR A 673 -0.73 -7.74 -6.83
N THR A 674 -1.63 -6.74 -6.78
CA THR A 674 -3.02 -6.85 -7.25
C THR A 674 -3.11 -7.28 -8.71
N ASP A 675 -2.37 -6.62 -9.60
CA ASP A 675 -2.43 -6.92 -11.03
C ASP A 675 -1.89 -8.32 -11.36
N THR A 676 -0.82 -8.75 -10.70
CA THR A 676 -0.28 -10.11 -10.86
C THR A 676 -1.28 -11.15 -10.36
N ASN A 677 -1.85 -10.93 -9.18
CA ASN A 677 -2.87 -11.80 -8.60
C ASN A 677 -4.11 -11.91 -9.50
N ARG A 678 -4.57 -10.79 -10.06
CA ARG A 678 -5.70 -10.75 -10.99
C ARG A 678 -5.39 -11.50 -12.28
N ALA A 679 -4.24 -11.25 -12.90
CA ALA A 679 -3.83 -11.94 -14.11
C ALA A 679 -3.77 -13.47 -13.90
N VAL A 680 -3.27 -13.91 -12.75
CA VAL A 680 -3.24 -15.33 -12.37
C VAL A 680 -4.63 -15.91 -12.18
N THR A 681 -5.53 -15.23 -11.47
CA THR A 681 -6.93 -15.65 -11.32
C THR A 681 -7.59 -15.84 -12.70
N MET A 682 -7.50 -14.81 -13.56
CA MET A 682 -8.11 -14.84 -14.89
C MET A 682 -7.53 -15.93 -15.79
N ALA A 683 -6.21 -16.18 -15.73
CA ALA A 683 -5.56 -17.23 -16.52
C ALA A 683 -5.96 -18.62 -16.02
N ARG A 684 -6.02 -18.82 -14.70
CA ARG A 684 -6.42 -20.08 -14.07
C ARG A 684 -7.87 -20.45 -14.39
N GLU A 685 -8.78 -19.49 -14.35
CA GLU A 685 -10.20 -19.68 -14.77
C GLU A 685 -10.34 -20.16 -16.21
N ARG A 686 -9.34 -19.89 -17.06
CA ARG A 686 -9.27 -20.31 -18.48
C ARG A 686 -8.46 -21.60 -18.70
N GLY A 687 -8.12 -22.31 -17.62
CA GLY A 687 -7.44 -23.60 -17.66
C GLY A 687 -5.92 -23.56 -17.64
N ALA A 688 -5.29 -22.39 -17.46
CA ALA A 688 -3.82 -22.31 -17.38
C ALA A 688 -3.25 -23.02 -16.16
N PHE A 689 -2.10 -23.67 -16.33
CA PHE A 689 -1.28 -24.13 -15.21
C PHE A 689 -0.49 -22.95 -14.62
N VAL A 690 -0.23 -22.99 -13.31
CA VAL A 690 0.41 -21.86 -12.60
C VAL A 690 1.48 -22.39 -11.64
N ILE A 691 2.73 -21.99 -11.86
CA ILE A 691 3.86 -22.22 -10.94
C ILE A 691 4.42 -20.85 -10.53
N SER A 692 4.26 -20.45 -9.27
CA SER A 692 4.69 -19.13 -8.80
C SER A 692 6.11 -19.16 -8.26
N ILE A 693 6.92 -18.15 -8.58
CA ILE A 693 8.17 -17.86 -7.88
C ILE A 693 7.91 -16.70 -6.92
N VAL A 694 7.98 -16.97 -5.61
CA VAL A 694 7.56 -15.99 -4.58
C VAL A 694 8.44 -16.02 -3.35
N ASN A 695 8.65 -14.86 -2.72
CA ASN A 695 9.49 -14.76 -1.53
C ASN A 695 8.71 -14.81 -0.21
N ARG A 696 7.43 -14.45 -0.21
CA ARG A 696 6.60 -14.39 1.01
C ARG A 696 5.67 -15.60 1.13
N ARG A 697 5.84 -16.37 2.20
CA ARG A 697 4.87 -17.40 2.65
C ARG A 697 3.52 -16.79 3.02
N GLN A 698 2.47 -17.61 2.94
CA GLN A 698 1.09 -17.20 3.30
C GLN A 698 0.60 -15.93 2.56
N SER A 699 1.11 -15.67 1.35
CA SER A 699 0.68 -14.56 0.50
C SER A 699 -0.43 -14.97 -0.47
N ASP A 700 -1.24 -14.03 -0.95
CA ASP A 700 -2.43 -14.32 -1.76
C ASP A 700 -2.14 -15.16 -3.01
N ILE A 701 -0.98 -14.94 -3.66
CA ILE A 701 -0.57 -15.70 -4.84
C ILE A 701 -0.34 -17.19 -4.53
N THR A 702 0.09 -17.52 -3.31
CA THR A 702 0.42 -18.89 -2.90
C THR A 702 -0.83 -19.76 -2.83
N ALA A 703 -1.97 -19.20 -2.43
CA ALA A 703 -3.26 -19.89 -2.44
C ALA A 703 -3.83 -20.08 -3.86
N LYS A 704 -3.40 -19.25 -4.82
CA LYS A 704 -3.90 -19.27 -6.21
C LYS A 704 -3.06 -20.14 -7.15
N ALA A 705 -1.81 -20.42 -6.80
CA ALA A 705 -0.89 -21.21 -7.61
C ALA A 705 -1.13 -22.72 -7.49
N HIS A 706 -0.80 -23.49 -8.53
CA HIS A 706 -0.78 -24.95 -8.46
C HIS A 706 0.53 -25.47 -7.86
N GLY A 707 1.64 -24.79 -8.15
CA GLY A 707 2.96 -25.04 -7.55
C GLY A 707 3.63 -23.74 -7.11
N VAL A 708 4.46 -23.80 -6.07
CA VAL A 708 5.13 -22.63 -5.50
C VAL A 708 6.62 -22.92 -5.31
N PHE A 709 7.47 -22.14 -5.97
CA PHE A 709 8.90 -22.08 -5.72
C PHE A 709 9.19 -20.90 -4.81
N TYR A 710 9.43 -21.17 -3.52
CA TYR A 710 9.88 -20.14 -2.60
C TYR A 710 11.35 -19.77 -2.86
N THR A 711 11.63 -18.48 -3.02
CA THR A 711 13.00 -17.97 -2.94
C THR A 711 13.47 -17.98 -1.49
N SER A 712 14.77 -18.18 -1.28
CA SER A 712 15.36 -18.37 0.05
C SER A 712 14.63 -19.50 0.80
N ASP A 713 14.05 -19.24 1.96
CA ASP A 713 13.17 -20.15 2.70
C ASP A 713 11.71 -19.67 2.76
N GLY A 714 11.36 -18.57 2.09
CA GLY A 714 10.04 -17.94 2.14
C GLY A 714 9.82 -17.00 3.34
N ARG A 715 10.83 -16.82 4.20
CA ARG A 715 10.82 -15.95 5.39
C ARG A 715 11.78 -14.77 5.27
N ASP A 716 12.55 -14.70 4.20
CA ASP A 716 13.56 -13.66 3.94
C ASP A 716 12.92 -12.35 3.47
N ILE A 717 12.11 -11.72 4.31
CA ILE A 717 11.29 -10.55 3.97
C ILE A 717 12.19 -9.38 3.52
N GLU A 718 11.81 -8.74 2.40
CA GLU A 718 12.36 -7.43 2.03
C GLU A 718 11.46 -6.36 2.64
N MET A 719 12.08 -5.49 3.43
CA MET A 719 11.46 -4.33 4.07
C MET A 719 11.70 -3.06 3.25
N SER A 720 12.82 -2.96 2.53
CA SER A 720 13.06 -1.88 1.57
C SER A 720 12.00 -1.88 0.46
N VAL A 721 11.50 -0.70 0.10
CA VAL A 721 10.54 -0.55 -1.01
C VAL A 721 11.19 -0.86 -2.37
N ALA A 722 12.47 -0.52 -2.55
CA ALA A 722 13.23 -0.97 -3.70
C ALA A 722 13.75 -2.39 -3.46
N SER A 723 13.27 -3.32 -4.29
CA SER A 723 13.67 -4.73 -4.23
C SER A 723 15.14 -4.93 -4.61
N THR A 724 15.81 -5.86 -3.91
CA THR A 724 17.22 -6.20 -4.07
C THR A 724 17.43 -7.72 -4.05
N LYS A 725 17.57 -8.35 -2.87
CA LYS A 725 17.76 -9.81 -2.67
C LYS A 725 16.72 -10.67 -3.39
N ALA A 726 15.46 -10.23 -3.45
CA ALA A 726 14.41 -10.94 -4.14
C ALA A 726 14.65 -11.00 -5.65
N PHE A 727 15.14 -9.93 -6.29
CA PHE A 727 15.47 -9.95 -7.72
C PHE A 727 16.51 -11.04 -8.05
N TYR A 728 17.62 -11.06 -7.31
CA TYR A 728 18.69 -12.02 -7.54
C TYR A 728 18.22 -13.45 -7.29
N SER A 729 17.53 -13.69 -6.16
CA SER A 729 17.00 -15.01 -5.82
C SER A 729 15.91 -15.48 -6.79
N GLN A 730 15.09 -14.57 -7.34
CA GLN A 730 14.10 -14.89 -8.37
C GLN A 730 14.74 -15.36 -9.68
N ILE A 731 15.83 -14.70 -10.11
CA ILE A 731 16.60 -15.15 -11.28
C ILE A 731 17.18 -16.54 -11.02
N ILE A 732 17.80 -16.77 -9.86
CA ILE A 732 18.38 -18.07 -9.51
C ILE A 732 17.31 -19.17 -9.46
N ALA A 733 16.17 -18.92 -8.82
CA ALA A 733 15.05 -19.87 -8.78
C ALA A 733 14.53 -20.19 -10.19
N GLY A 734 14.40 -19.17 -11.05
CA GLY A 734 14.02 -19.35 -12.45
C GLY A 734 15.04 -20.15 -13.27
N GLN A 735 16.34 -19.97 -13.03
CA GLN A 735 17.40 -20.75 -13.67
C GLN A 735 17.35 -22.22 -13.26
N VAL A 736 17.15 -22.51 -11.95
CA VAL A 736 17.00 -23.89 -11.44
C VAL A 736 15.76 -24.54 -12.05
N LEU A 737 14.64 -23.80 -12.11
CA LEU A 737 13.40 -24.28 -12.73
C LEU A 737 13.60 -24.57 -14.24
N ALA A 738 14.27 -23.68 -14.95
CA ALA A 738 14.55 -23.84 -16.38
C ALA A 738 15.44 -25.05 -16.67
N LEU A 739 16.50 -25.26 -15.86
CA LEU A 739 17.38 -26.43 -15.98
C LEU A 739 16.66 -27.73 -15.64
N TYR A 740 15.76 -27.73 -14.65
CA TYR A 740 14.91 -28.88 -14.35
C TYR A 740 14.00 -29.23 -15.53
N ILE A 741 13.34 -28.24 -16.15
CA ILE A 741 12.49 -28.48 -17.33
C ILE A 741 13.35 -28.97 -18.51
N ALA A 742 14.55 -28.43 -18.70
CA ALA A 742 15.48 -28.89 -19.72
C ALA A 742 15.92 -30.35 -19.51
N GLN A 743 16.13 -30.78 -18.27
CA GLN A 743 16.37 -32.18 -17.93
C GLN A 743 15.13 -33.04 -18.18
N LEU A 744 13.96 -32.57 -17.73
CA LEU A 744 12.68 -33.28 -17.84
C LEU A 744 12.31 -33.60 -19.29
N LEU A 745 12.63 -32.68 -20.19
CA LEU A 745 12.36 -32.78 -21.62
C LEU A 745 13.56 -33.32 -22.42
N GLU A 746 14.66 -33.69 -21.77
CA GLU A 746 15.89 -34.16 -22.43
C GLU A 746 16.38 -33.18 -23.51
N SER A 747 16.26 -31.89 -23.21
CA SER A 747 16.72 -30.80 -24.08
C SER A 747 18.23 -30.58 -23.97
N ARG A 748 18.79 -30.83 -22.77
CA ARG A 748 20.22 -30.74 -22.44
C ARG A 748 20.68 -31.99 -21.69
N ASN A 749 21.96 -32.35 -21.84
CA ASN A 749 22.55 -33.48 -21.13
C ASN A 749 22.95 -33.09 -19.69
N ASN A 750 23.23 -34.11 -18.85
CA ASN A 750 23.56 -33.87 -17.45
C ASN A 750 24.89 -33.12 -17.24
N ASP A 751 25.88 -33.28 -18.12
CA ASP A 751 27.16 -32.56 -17.99
C ASP A 751 26.99 -31.05 -18.19
N TYR A 752 26.19 -30.65 -19.19
CA TYR A 752 25.82 -29.26 -19.39
C TYR A 752 25.06 -28.70 -18.18
N ILE A 753 24.06 -29.44 -17.69
CA ILE A 753 23.26 -29.03 -16.53
C ILE A 753 24.15 -28.92 -15.28
N ALA A 754 25.02 -29.89 -15.02
CA ALA A 754 25.94 -29.87 -13.89
C ALA A 754 26.91 -28.69 -13.97
N SER A 755 27.44 -28.39 -15.15
CA SER A 755 28.30 -27.21 -15.38
C SER A 755 27.56 -25.91 -15.05
N LYS A 756 26.31 -25.76 -15.50
CA LYS A 756 25.50 -24.58 -15.20
C LYS A 756 25.15 -24.47 -13.71
N LEU A 757 24.78 -25.56 -13.05
CA LEU A 757 24.51 -25.57 -11.61
C LEU A 757 25.76 -25.19 -10.80
N ARG A 758 26.93 -25.76 -11.12
CA ARG A 758 28.21 -25.37 -10.50
C ARG A 758 28.57 -23.91 -10.72
N ASN A 759 28.17 -23.33 -11.86
CA ASN A 759 28.29 -21.90 -12.05
C ASN A 759 27.40 -21.13 -11.06
N LEU A 760 26.12 -21.49 -10.92
CA LEU A 760 25.21 -20.85 -9.95
C LEU A 760 25.71 -20.97 -8.50
N GLU A 761 26.35 -22.08 -8.12
CA GLU A 761 26.95 -22.26 -6.78
C GLU A 761 28.03 -21.23 -6.45
N LYS A 762 28.68 -20.63 -7.46
CA LYS A 762 29.68 -19.57 -7.27
C LYS A 762 29.08 -18.21 -6.98
N ALA A 763 27.79 -18.00 -7.26
CA ALA A 763 27.15 -16.69 -7.16
C ALA A 763 27.33 -16.02 -5.77
N PRO A 764 27.10 -16.70 -4.63
CA PRO A 764 27.25 -16.08 -3.31
C PRO A 764 28.66 -15.53 -3.06
N MET A 765 29.70 -16.29 -3.43
CA MET A 765 31.10 -15.88 -3.26
C MET A 765 31.43 -14.65 -4.13
N LEU A 766 31.01 -14.66 -5.40
CA LEU A 766 31.29 -13.55 -6.31
C LEU A 766 30.51 -12.28 -5.93
N MET A 767 29.26 -12.41 -5.46
CA MET A 767 28.49 -11.27 -4.93
C MET A 767 29.14 -10.68 -3.67
N ALA A 768 29.63 -11.51 -2.75
CA ALA A 768 30.36 -11.03 -1.58
C ALA A 768 31.61 -10.22 -1.99
N ARG A 769 32.30 -10.65 -3.06
CA ARG A 769 33.44 -9.91 -3.61
C ARG A 769 33.02 -8.54 -4.19
N VAL A 770 31.91 -8.45 -4.92
CA VAL A 770 31.36 -7.15 -5.36
C VAL A 770 31.02 -6.25 -4.16
N PHE A 771 30.34 -6.80 -3.14
CA PHE A 771 29.97 -6.05 -1.94
C PHE A 771 31.18 -5.51 -1.17
N SER A 772 32.27 -6.27 -1.13
CA SER A 772 33.52 -5.86 -0.45
C SER A 772 34.17 -4.62 -1.05
N ARG A 773 33.79 -4.23 -2.27
CA ARG A 773 34.26 -3.03 -2.99
C ARG A 773 33.29 -1.86 -2.93
N LYS A 774 32.31 -1.89 -2.03
CA LYS A 774 31.28 -0.85 -1.91
C LYS A 774 31.87 0.55 -1.70
N GLU A 775 33.00 0.68 -1.01
CA GLU A 775 33.72 1.95 -0.82
C GLU A 775 34.31 2.49 -2.13
N GLU A 776 34.87 1.62 -2.99
CA GLU A 776 35.36 2.02 -4.32
C GLU A 776 34.20 2.48 -5.22
N ILE A 777 33.07 1.77 -5.16
CA ILE A 777 31.84 2.14 -5.86
C ILE A 777 31.34 3.51 -5.35
N ALA A 778 31.32 3.75 -4.04
CA ALA A 778 30.95 5.03 -3.46
C ALA A 778 31.87 6.17 -3.94
N ALA A 779 33.18 5.93 -4.01
CA ALA A 779 34.13 6.92 -4.53
C ALA A 779 33.90 7.27 -6.01
N SER A 780 33.43 6.31 -6.82
CA SER A 780 33.09 6.57 -8.22
C SER A 780 31.89 7.52 -8.38
N VAL A 781 30.93 7.49 -7.46
CA VAL A 781 29.73 8.34 -7.45
C VAL A 781 30.10 9.81 -7.25
N GLU A 782 30.98 10.10 -6.30
CA GLU A 782 31.42 11.46 -5.98
C GLU A 782 32.07 12.15 -7.19
N LYS A 783 32.70 11.37 -8.10
CA LYS A 783 33.31 11.89 -9.33
C LYS A 783 32.33 12.10 -10.49
N THR A 784 31.22 11.37 -10.52
CA THR A 784 30.42 11.20 -11.77
C THR A 784 28.96 11.63 -11.66
N SER A 785 28.38 11.63 -10.46
CA SER A 785 26.94 11.84 -10.21
C SER A 785 26.46 13.28 -10.40
N ALA A 786 27.37 14.25 -10.56
CA ALA A 786 27.10 15.68 -10.76
C ALA A 786 26.30 15.99 -12.04
N LYS A 787 26.23 15.05 -12.98
CA LYS A 787 25.43 15.23 -14.20
C LYS A 787 23.93 15.11 -13.88
N LYS A 788 23.11 15.93 -14.54
CA LYS A 788 21.66 15.98 -14.28
C LYS A 788 20.90 14.76 -14.84
N PHE A 789 21.10 14.43 -16.12
CA PHE A 789 20.43 13.33 -16.82
C PHE A 789 21.36 12.15 -17.03
N TRP A 790 20.82 10.93 -16.84
CA TRP A 790 21.59 9.69 -16.82
C TRP A 790 20.98 8.66 -17.79
N ALA A 791 21.80 7.75 -18.28
CA ALA A 791 21.42 6.57 -19.05
C ALA A 791 22.12 5.33 -18.49
N ILE A 792 21.52 4.16 -18.69
CA ILE A 792 22.15 2.87 -18.42
C ILE A 792 22.01 1.95 -19.63
N VAL A 793 23.13 1.40 -20.09
CA VAL A 793 23.17 0.59 -21.30
C VAL A 793 23.69 -0.82 -21.04
N GLY A 794 23.15 -1.81 -21.75
CA GLY A 794 23.60 -3.20 -21.68
C GLY A 794 23.11 -4.01 -22.86
N SER A 795 23.96 -4.90 -23.38
CA SER A 795 23.67 -5.73 -24.55
C SER A 795 23.39 -7.19 -24.16
N GLY A 796 22.62 -7.91 -24.98
CA GLY A 796 22.26 -9.30 -24.73
C GLY A 796 21.59 -9.50 -23.35
N PRO A 797 21.96 -10.54 -22.57
CA PRO A 797 21.41 -10.76 -21.24
C PRO A 797 21.63 -9.59 -20.27
N ASN A 798 22.70 -8.80 -20.46
CA ASN A 798 22.98 -7.62 -19.62
C ASN A 798 21.98 -6.48 -19.85
N LYS A 799 21.10 -6.55 -20.86
CA LYS A 799 19.97 -5.61 -20.98
C LYS A 799 19.03 -5.70 -19.78
N ALA A 800 18.81 -6.90 -19.23
CA ALA A 800 18.02 -7.08 -18.02
C ALA A 800 18.69 -6.40 -16.80
N ALA A 801 20.02 -6.45 -16.71
CA ALA A 801 20.75 -5.73 -15.67
C ALA A 801 20.59 -4.20 -15.84
N ALA A 802 20.73 -3.70 -17.06
CA ALA A 802 20.53 -2.28 -17.36
C ALA A 802 19.12 -1.80 -17.00
N ASP A 803 18.08 -2.57 -17.37
CA ASP A 803 16.69 -2.24 -17.04
C ASP A 803 16.42 -2.22 -15.53
N GLU A 804 17.00 -3.15 -14.77
CA GLU A 804 16.83 -3.19 -13.32
C GLU A 804 17.60 -2.05 -12.63
N ILE A 805 18.84 -1.78 -13.05
CA ILE A 805 19.63 -0.65 -12.53
C ILE A 805 18.88 0.67 -12.82
N ARG A 806 18.31 0.84 -14.01
CA ARG A 806 17.46 2.00 -14.32
C ARG A 806 16.34 2.16 -13.31
N ILE A 807 15.61 1.08 -13.02
CA ILE A 807 14.50 1.10 -12.06
C ILE A 807 15.02 1.54 -10.69
N LYS A 808 16.12 0.96 -10.19
CA LYS A 808 16.68 1.34 -8.89
C LYS A 808 17.15 2.78 -8.84
N LEU A 809 17.81 3.27 -9.88
CA LEU A 809 18.27 4.65 -9.91
C LEU A 809 17.10 5.64 -9.98
N SER A 810 16.06 5.34 -10.75
CA SER A 810 14.85 6.17 -10.76
C SER A 810 14.13 6.15 -9.40
N GLU A 811 14.08 4.99 -8.74
CA GLU A 811 13.51 4.79 -7.41
C GLU A 811 14.28 5.53 -6.31
N LEU A 812 15.61 5.44 -6.31
CA LEU A 812 16.44 5.97 -5.24
C LEU A 812 16.85 7.42 -5.47
N CYS A 813 17.05 7.85 -6.73
CA CYS A 813 17.59 9.16 -7.07
C CYS A 813 16.55 10.14 -7.61
N TYR A 814 15.31 9.70 -7.88
CA TYR A 814 14.23 10.50 -8.50
C TYR A 814 14.63 11.19 -9.79
N LYS A 815 15.35 10.44 -10.64
CA LYS A 815 15.78 10.89 -11.95
C LYS A 815 15.03 10.15 -13.05
N ILE A 816 14.80 10.87 -14.14
CA ILE A 816 14.43 10.26 -15.42
C ILE A 816 15.71 9.66 -15.99
N ILE A 817 15.66 8.35 -16.24
CA ILE A 817 16.81 7.56 -16.68
C ILE A 817 16.32 6.64 -17.78
N SER A 818 16.97 6.68 -18.93
CA SER A 818 16.73 5.75 -20.03
C SER A 818 17.44 4.42 -19.81
N SER A 819 16.98 3.37 -20.50
CA SER A 819 17.78 2.15 -20.62
C SER A 819 17.76 1.61 -22.04
N ASP A 820 18.94 1.48 -22.63
CA ASP A 820 19.13 1.08 -24.03
C ASP A 820 20.08 -0.11 -24.18
N ILE A 821 20.12 -0.65 -25.39
CA ILE A 821 21.22 -1.51 -25.85
C ILE A 821 22.41 -0.61 -26.16
N VAL A 822 23.64 -1.05 -25.84
CA VAL A 822 24.86 -0.21 -25.95
C VAL A 822 24.98 0.45 -27.33
N GLU A 823 24.91 -0.34 -28.39
CA GLU A 823 25.02 0.12 -29.78
C GLU A 823 23.87 1.03 -30.21
N ASN A 824 22.68 0.90 -29.61
CA ASN A 824 21.52 1.69 -29.99
C ASN A 824 21.61 3.13 -29.48
N LYS A 825 22.45 3.40 -28.47
CA LYS A 825 22.55 4.71 -27.83
C LYS A 825 23.00 5.81 -28.80
N LYS A 826 23.90 5.49 -29.75
CA LYS A 826 24.31 6.41 -30.81
C LYS A 826 23.22 6.72 -31.85
N HIS A 827 22.17 5.89 -31.93
CA HIS A 827 21.06 6.04 -32.88
C HIS A 827 19.86 6.85 -32.32
N ILE A 828 19.91 7.28 -31.05
CA ILE A 828 18.82 8.02 -30.39
C ILE A 828 19.27 9.47 -30.15
N ASP A 829 19.93 9.74 -29.02
CA ASP A 829 20.51 11.04 -28.68
C ASP A 829 21.59 10.83 -27.62
N LEU A 830 22.85 11.00 -28.01
CA LEU A 830 24.02 10.90 -27.13
C LEU A 830 24.16 12.09 -26.17
N SER A 831 23.62 13.26 -26.53
CA SER A 831 23.85 14.52 -25.81
C SER A 831 22.82 14.78 -24.71
N ALA A 832 21.61 14.24 -24.84
CA ALA A 832 20.54 14.42 -23.84
C ALA A 832 20.86 13.81 -22.46
N GLU A 833 21.72 12.78 -22.42
CA GLU A 833 21.99 11.97 -21.22
C GLU A 833 23.50 11.89 -20.97
N PRO A 834 24.10 12.96 -20.42
CA PRO A 834 25.55 13.15 -20.34
C PRO A 834 26.26 12.30 -19.27
N LEU A 835 25.57 11.38 -18.59
CA LEU A 835 26.19 10.33 -17.78
C LEU A 835 25.64 8.98 -18.24
N ILE A 836 26.52 8.09 -18.64
CA ILE A 836 26.18 6.76 -19.16
C ILE A 836 26.84 5.70 -18.27
N LEU A 837 26.02 4.86 -17.66
CA LEU A 837 26.49 3.65 -16.99
C LEU A 837 26.44 2.48 -17.99
N VAL A 838 27.49 1.66 -18.03
CA VAL A 838 27.63 0.58 -19.02
C VAL A 838 27.78 -0.77 -18.33
N CYS A 839 26.85 -1.70 -18.57
CA CYS A 839 26.91 -3.09 -18.11
C CYS A 839 27.73 -3.95 -19.09
N ALA A 840 29.06 -3.95 -18.96
CA ALA A 840 29.96 -4.61 -19.91
C ALA A 840 30.39 -6.03 -19.48
N SER A 841 30.58 -6.28 -18.18
CA SER A 841 31.07 -7.56 -17.63
C SER A 841 30.30 -8.77 -18.15
N GLY A 842 31.03 -9.82 -18.52
CA GLY A 842 30.47 -11.09 -19.02
C GLY A 842 30.07 -11.14 -20.49
N ASN A 843 30.30 -10.07 -21.27
CA ASN A 843 30.13 -10.11 -22.71
C ASN A 843 31.27 -10.88 -23.41
N PRO A 844 31.01 -11.51 -24.57
CA PRO A 844 32.06 -12.15 -25.37
C PRO A 844 33.12 -11.14 -25.84
N GLY A 845 34.36 -11.60 -26.05
CA GLY A 845 35.49 -10.77 -26.49
C GLY A 845 35.17 -9.79 -27.64
N PRO A 846 34.60 -10.25 -28.78
CA PRO A 846 34.25 -9.36 -29.89
C PRO A 846 33.24 -8.26 -29.51
N VAL A 847 32.24 -8.61 -28.69
CA VAL A 847 31.24 -7.64 -28.21
C VAL A 847 31.89 -6.63 -27.27
N MET A 848 32.86 -7.06 -26.46
CA MET A 848 33.60 -6.14 -25.59
C MET A 848 34.44 -5.13 -26.38
N ASP A 849 35.07 -5.55 -27.48
CA ASP A 849 35.84 -4.64 -28.33
C ASP A 849 34.93 -3.59 -28.99
N ASP A 850 33.70 -3.97 -29.35
CA ASP A 850 32.70 -3.02 -29.84
C ASP A 850 32.22 -2.07 -28.74
N ILE A 851 32.02 -2.56 -27.50
CA ILE A 851 31.68 -1.70 -26.35
C ILE A 851 32.77 -0.65 -26.08
N VAL A 852 34.07 -1.00 -26.21
CA VAL A 852 35.17 -0.04 -26.06
C VAL A 852 35.04 1.10 -27.08
N LYS A 853 34.79 0.78 -28.36
CA LYS A 853 34.57 1.79 -29.40
C LYS A 853 33.35 2.67 -29.10
N GLU A 854 32.25 2.08 -28.62
CA GLU A 854 31.06 2.85 -28.24
C GLU A 854 31.36 3.81 -27.07
N VAL A 855 32.15 3.37 -26.08
CA VAL A 855 32.58 4.25 -24.98
C VAL A 855 33.43 5.41 -25.48
N GLU A 856 34.35 5.18 -26.42
CA GLU A 856 35.11 6.27 -27.06
C GLU A 856 34.20 7.29 -27.77
N ILE A 857 33.16 6.82 -28.47
CA ILE A 857 32.15 7.68 -29.09
C ILE A 857 31.42 8.49 -28.01
N PHE A 858 31.01 7.87 -26.90
CA PHE A 858 30.34 8.57 -25.81
C PHE A 858 31.21 9.70 -25.25
N LYS A 859 32.51 9.45 -25.07
CA LYS A 859 33.49 10.45 -24.61
C LYS A 859 33.73 11.56 -25.62
N ALA A 860 33.79 11.25 -26.92
CA ALA A 860 33.92 12.24 -27.98
C ALA A 860 32.76 13.26 -27.95
N HIS A 861 31.59 12.83 -27.47
CA HIS A 861 30.40 13.67 -27.25
C HIS A 861 30.27 14.21 -25.81
N LYS A 862 31.37 14.23 -25.04
CA LYS A 862 31.47 14.80 -23.68
C LYS A 862 30.59 14.13 -22.62
N ALA A 863 30.18 12.87 -22.83
CA ALA A 863 29.54 12.09 -21.79
C ALA A 863 30.54 11.73 -20.68
N GLY A 864 30.04 11.67 -19.45
CA GLY A 864 30.68 10.93 -18.36
C GLY A 864 30.32 9.44 -18.50
N VAL A 865 31.29 8.55 -18.35
CA VAL A 865 31.09 7.11 -18.51
C VAL A 865 31.56 6.36 -17.28
N VAL A 866 30.64 5.59 -16.70
CA VAL A 866 30.93 4.62 -15.63
C VAL A 866 30.73 3.23 -16.21
N ILE A 867 31.73 2.36 -16.12
CA ILE A 867 31.65 1.03 -16.71
C ILE A 867 31.79 -0.07 -15.66
N PHE A 868 30.88 -1.04 -15.70
CA PHE A 868 30.98 -2.29 -14.97
C PHE A 868 31.69 -3.30 -15.87
N ALA A 869 32.98 -3.51 -15.65
CA ALA A 869 33.82 -4.37 -16.48
C ALA A 869 34.32 -5.58 -15.68
N ASP A 870 34.74 -6.63 -16.37
CA ASP A 870 35.37 -7.77 -15.70
C ASP A 870 36.65 -7.32 -14.97
N GLU A 871 36.94 -7.94 -13.83
CA GLU A 871 38.21 -7.76 -13.14
C GLU A 871 39.39 -7.99 -14.09
N ASP A 872 40.42 -7.17 -13.94
CA ASP A 872 41.64 -7.20 -14.75
C ASP A 872 41.45 -6.80 -16.24
N ASP A 873 40.25 -6.37 -16.64
CA ASP A 873 39.99 -5.82 -17.97
C ASP A 873 40.35 -4.33 -18.06
N ASN A 874 41.59 -4.06 -18.46
CA ASN A 874 42.15 -2.71 -18.51
C ASN A 874 41.80 -1.94 -19.80
N ARG A 875 40.92 -2.47 -20.66
CA ARG A 875 40.56 -1.81 -21.93
C ARG A 875 39.86 -0.46 -21.73
N PHE A 876 39.24 -0.25 -20.57
CA PHE A 876 38.46 0.96 -20.28
C PHE A 876 39.21 2.04 -19.50
N ASP A 877 40.40 1.76 -18.95
CA ASP A 877 41.11 2.64 -18.01
C ASP A 877 41.43 4.03 -18.60
N LYS A 878 41.62 4.12 -19.91
CA LYS A 878 41.95 5.37 -20.61
C LYS A 878 40.73 6.09 -21.19
N VAL A 879 39.57 5.42 -21.23
CA VAL A 879 38.38 5.93 -21.93
C VAL A 879 37.20 6.19 -20.99
N ALA A 880 37.06 5.45 -19.89
CA ALA A 880 35.98 5.67 -18.91
C ALA A 880 36.41 6.64 -17.78
N ASP A 881 35.44 7.36 -17.19
CA ASP A 881 35.71 8.22 -16.02
C ASP A 881 35.79 7.42 -14.72
N ALA A 882 35.11 6.26 -14.69
CA ALA A 882 35.25 5.28 -13.62
C ALA A 882 35.05 3.85 -14.17
N VAL A 883 35.96 2.96 -13.81
CA VAL A 883 35.85 1.52 -14.05
C VAL A 883 35.52 0.85 -12.71
N ILE A 884 34.42 0.13 -12.66
CA ILE A 884 33.98 -0.64 -11.49
C ILE A 884 34.26 -2.11 -11.79
N PRO A 885 35.25 -2.73 -11.11
CA PRO A 885 35.67 -4.08 -11.41
C PRO A 885 34.69 -5.11 -10.83
N VAL A 886 34.14 -5.94 -11.70
CA VAL A 886 33.16 -7.01 -11.42
C VAL A 886 33.82 -8.38 -11.62
N PRO A 887 33.67 -9.34 -10.71
CA PRO A 887 34.29 -10.65 -10.86
C PRO A 887 33.88 -11.37 -12.15
N ALA A 888 34.87 -11.81 -12.94
CA ALA A 888 34.63 -12.50 -14.20
C ALA A 888 33.87 -13.82 -13.99
N ALA A 889 32.76 -14.00 -14.70
CA ALA A 889 31.93 -15.20 -14.59
C ALA A 889 31.17 -15.52 -15.88
N PRO A 890 30.91 -16.81 -16.17
CA PRO A 890 30.02 -17.18 -17.27
C PRO A 890 28.56 -16.78 -16.99
N MET A 891 27.80 -16.53 -18.07
CA MET A 891 26.34 -16.33 -18.00
C MET A 891 25.64 -17.48 -17.24
N PRO A 892 24.65 -17.17 -16.37
CA PRO A 892 23.97 -15.88 -16.22
C PRO A 892 24.51 -14.96 -15.11
N LEU A 893 25.60 -15.32 -14.42
CA LEU A 893 26.07 -14.58 -13.23
C LEU A 893 26.38 -13.10 -13.48
N PRO A 894 26.96 -12.68 -14.62
CA PRO A 894 27.19 -11.27 -14.90
C PRO A 894 25.94 -10.39 -14.85
N VAL A 895 24.75 -10.92 -15.16
CA VAL A 895 23.49 -10.17 -15.02
C VAL A 895 23.27 -9.79 -13.55
N ILE A 896 23.51 -10.72 -12.63
CA ILE A 896 23.39 -10.51 -11.18
C ILE A 896 24.49 -9.56 -10.67
N LEU A 897 25.74 -9.80 -11.08
CA LEU A 897 26.89 -9.04 -10.59
C LEU A 897 26.90 -7.58 -11.09
N ASN A 898 26.62 -7.34 -12.37
CA ASN A 898 26.42 -5.98 -12.90
C ASN A 898 25.30 -5.26 -12.17
N THR A 899 24.16 -5.95 -11.96
CA THR A 899 23.02 -5.37 -11.24
C THR A 899 23.38 -4.98 -9.81
N MET A 900 24.12 -5.84 -9.09
CA MET A 900 24.56 -5.56 -7.72
C MET A 900 25.50 -4.36 -7.64
N ALA A 901 26.46 -4.26 -8.56
CA ALA A 901 27.33 -3.09 -8.66
C ALA A 901 26.52 -1.81 -8.93
N GLY A 902 25.54 -1.86 -9.85
CA GLY A 902 24.65 -0.74 -10.13
C GLY A 902 23.68 -0.38 -8.99
N HIS A 903 23.21 -1.37 -8.22
CA HIS A 903 22.41 -1.16 -7.01
C HIS A 903 23.21 -0.40 -5.95
N LEU A 904 24.46 -0.82 -5.70
CA LEU A 904 25.39 -0.14 -4.78
C LEU A 904 25.69 1.28 -5.27
N TRP A 905 26.00 1.45 -6.56
CA TRP A 905 26.23 2.77 -7.15
C TRP A 905 25.01 3.69 -6.95
N GLY A 906 23.81 3.18 -7.20
CA GLY A 906 22.56 3.91 -7.01
C GLY A 906 22.27 4.27 -5.56
N TYR A 907 22.58 3.38 -4.62
CA TYR A 907 22.48 3.66 -3.19
C TYR A 907 23.39 4.83 -2.78
N TYR A 908 24.66 4.79 -3.17
CA TYR A 908 25.60 5.86 -2.84
C TYR A 908 25.29 7.16 -3.57
N ALA A 909 24.78 7.10 -4.81
CA ALA A 909 24.29 8.28 -5.51
C ALA A 909 23.11 8.93 -4.79
N ALA A 910 22.14 8.14 -4.31
CA ALA A 910 21.04 8.66 -3.51
C ALA A 910 21.51 9.25 -2.17
N CYS A 911 22.49 8.61 -1.51
CA CYS A 911 23.10 9.14 -0.28
C CYS A 911 23.78 10.49 -0.53
N SER A 912 24.55 10.60 -1.61
CA SER A 912 25.24 11.83 -2.01
C SER A 912 24.25 12.96 -2.23
N ILE A 913 23.15 12.70 -2.96
CA ILE A 913 22.10 13.69 -3.22
C ILE A 913 21.38 14.08 -1.93
N ASN A 914 21.03 13.11 -1.08
CA ASN A 914 20.37 13.38 0.20
C ASN A 914 21.24 14.21 1.15
N ARG A 915 22.56 14.04 1.10
CA ARG A 915 23.52 14.81 1.91
C ARG A 915 23.44 16.31 1.60
N GLU A 916 23.12 16.69 0.37
CA GLU A 916 22.91 18.09 -0.01
C GLU A 916 21.65 18.69 0.62
N ALA A 917 20.63 17.88 0.91
CA ALA A 917 19.39 18.33 1.55
C ALA A 917 19.58 18.73 3.01
N ILE A 918 20.58 18.16 3.70
CA ILE A 918 20.78 18.29 5.16
C ILE A 918 20.86 19.76 5.58
N ILE A 919 21.62 20.59 4.86
CA ILE A 919 21.80 22.00 5.25
C ILE A 919 20.49 22.80 5.20
N PHE A 920 19.59 22.45 4.27
CA PHE A 920 18.29 23.11 4.14
C PHE A 920 17.35 22.65 5.24
N LYS A 921 17.39 21.35 5.60
CA LYS A 921 16.61 20.78 6.70
C LYS A 921 16.99 21.41 8.04
N GLU A 922 18.29 21.47 8.34
CA GLU A 922 18.81 22.08 9.57
C GLU A 922 18.40 23.55 9.67
N PHE A 923 18.65 24.33 8.61
CA PHE A 923 18.28 25.75 8.59
C PHE A 923 16.77 25.97 8.72
N ARG A 924 15.94 25.18 8.03
CA ARG A 924 14.48 25.27 8.12
C ARG A 924 13.97 24.91 9.51
N ASN A 925 14.57 23.92 10.17
CA ASN A 925 14.21 23.55 11.54
C ASN A 925 14.54 24.67 12.53
N ASP A 926 15.77 25.20 12.46
CA ASP A 926 16.20 26.32 13.31
C ASP A 926 15.35 27.58 13.07
N LEU A 927 14.99 27.85 11.82
CA LEU A 927 14.11 28.95 11.44
C LEU A 927 12.71 28.79 12.06
N ASN A 928 12.13 27.59 11.98
CA ASN A 928 10.79 27.33 12.53
C ASN A 928 10.77 27.41 14.06
N LEU A 929 11.79 26.90 14.74
CA LEU A 929 11.93 27.01 16.20
C LEU A 929 11.95 28.48 16.63
N LEU A 930 12.78 29.29 15.97
CA LEU A 930 12.87 30.73 16.24
C LEU A 930 11.55 31.45 15.93
N MET A 931 10.90 31.12 14.82
CA MET A 931 9.59 31.70 14.47
C MET A 931 8.51 31.36 15.49
N THR A 932 8.49 30.14 16.04
CA THR A 932 7.55 29.76 17.10
C THR A 932 7.78 30.56 18.38
N GLU A 933 9.04 30.79 18.76
CA GLU A 933 9.37 31.64 19.91
C GLU A 933 8.93 33.11 19.69
N GLN A 934 9.15 33.65 18.49
CA GLN A 934 8.72 35.00 18.13
C GLN A 934 7.19 35.15 18.12
N VAL A 935 6.45 34.10 17.71
CA VAL A 935 4.98 34.07 17.79
C VAL A 935 4.52 34.09 19.25
N LYS A 936 5.17 33.33 20.14
CA LYS A 936 4.88 33.39 21.60
C LYS A 936 5.12 34.78 22.19
N LYS A 937 6.04 35.56 21.62
CA LYS A 937 6.36 36.93 22.03
C LYS A 937 5.55 38.00 21.27
N ASN A 938 4.63 37.61 20.38
CA ASN A 938 3.77 38.51 19.61
C ASN A 938 4.50 39.52 18.70
N TYR A 939 5.68 39.16 18.16
CA TYR A 939 6.45 40.07 17.28
C TYR A 939 5.73 40.38 15.96
N SER A 940 5.77 41.64 15.54
CA SER A 940 5.43 42.09 14.19
C SER A 940 6.46 41.62 13.15
N ILE A 941 6.11 41.68 11.86
CA ILE A 941 7.01 41.24 10.78
C ILE A 941 8.34 42.01 10.75
N TYR A 942 8.30 43.31 11.06
CA TYR A 942 9.48 44.16 11.12
C TYR A 942 10.38 43.80 12.30
N GLU A 943 9.79 43.54 13.48
CA GLU A 943 10.53 43.06 14.66
C GLU A 943 11.14 41.68 14.42
N LYS A 944 10.43 40.78 13.73
CA LYS A 944 10.96 39.47 13.33
C LYS A 944 12.21 39.61 12.46
N ILE A 945 12.17 40.47 11.42
CA ILE A 945 13.32 40.70 10.51
C ILE A 945 14.46 41.49 11.18
N ALA A 946 14.13 42.33 12.17
CA ALA A 946 15.11 43.07 12.96
C ALA A 946 15.80 42.20 14.03
N ASP A 947 15.27 41.02 14.35
CA ASP A 947 15.83 40.09 15.34
C ASP A 947 17.28 39.70 14.99
N VAL A 948 18.19 39.96 15.92
CA VAL A 948 19.62 39.65 15.80
C VAL A 948 19.85 38.15 15.62
N ASN A 949 19.10 37.30 16.32
CA ASN A 949 19.24 35.85 16.22
C ASN A 949 18.83 35.34 14.84
N LEU A 950 17.76 35.91 14.26
CA LEU A 950 17.33 35.58 12.90
C LEU A 950 18.39 35.97 11.87
N ARG A 951 18.97 37.17 11.99
CA ARG A 951 20.03 37.64 11.09
C ARG A 951 21.29 36.78 11.17
N LEU A 952 21.71 36.38 12.38
CA LEU A 952 22.85 35.47 12.56
C LEU A 952 22.59 34.10 11.91
N LEU A 953 21.40 33.55 12.12
CA LEU A 953 20.99 32.28 11.53
C LEU A 953 21.01 32.34 9.99
N ILE A 954 20.40 33.38 9.40
CA ILE A 954 20.36 33.60 7.95
C ILE A 954 21.77 33.77 7.37
N ASN A 955 22.61 34.61 7.97
CA ASN A 955 23.97 34.86 7.46
C ASN A 955 24.85 33.61 7.53
N LYS A 956 24.71 32.79 8.59
CA LYS A 956 25.42 31.50 8.72
C LYS A 956 25.02 30.56 7.58
N PHE A 957 23.72 30.44 7.30
CA PHE A 957 23.23 29.63 6.20
C PHE A 957 23.66 30.17 4.84
N ASP A 958 23.50 31.46 4.58
CA ASP A 958 23.86 32.12 3.31
C ASP A 958 25.34 31.92 2.94
N LYS A 959 26.25 32.02 3.93
CA LYS A 959 27.68 31.73 3.72
C LYS A 959 27.94 30.27 3.35
N SER A 960 27.30 29.34 4.06
CA SER A 960 27.43 27.89 3.80
C SER A 960 26.86 27.50 2.44
N PHE A 961 25.66 27.99 2.12
CA PHE A 961 24.95 27.75 0.87
C PHE A 961 25.74 28.27 -0.33
N ASN A 962 26.20 29.53 -0.29
CA ASN A 962 26.99 30.08 -1.39
C ASN A 962 28.36 29.43 -1.55
N GLY A 963 29.04 29.06 -0.45
CA GLY A 963 30.31 28.32 -0.50
C GLY A 963 30.15 27.01 -1.27
N ARG A 964 29.21 26.17 -0.86
CA ARG A 964 28.94 24.88 -1.52
C ARG A 964 28.48 25.03 -2.98
N ARG A 965 27.66 26.05 -3.27
CA ARG A 965 27.22 26.34 -4.64
C ARG A 965 28.40 26.69 -5.56
N ASN A 966 29.36 27.46 -5.07
CA ASN A 966 30.56 27.81 -5.83
C ASN A 966 31.47 26.59 -6.08
N ASP A 967 31.46 25.63 -5.16
CA ASP A 967 32.18 24.35 -5.31
C ASP A 967 31.42 23.33 -6.19
N GLY A 968 30.29 23.72 -6.79
CA GLY A 968 29.52 22.89 -7.73
C GLY A 968 28.43 22.02 -7.11
N ALA A 969 28.07 22.22 -5.84
CA ALA A 969 26.94 21.52 -5.20
C ALA A 969 25.57 22.02 -5.69
N PHE A 970 24.51 21.29 -5.36
CA PHE A 970 23.12 21.64 -5.66
C PHE A 970 22.76 21.63 -7.16
N HIS A 971 23.49 20.88 -7.98
CA HIS A 971 23.23 20.72 -9.42
C HIS A 971 21.86 20.13 -9.73
N LEU A 972 21.23 19.46 -8.76
CA LEU A 972 19.88 18.90 -8.89
C LEU A 972 18.76 19.84 -8.50
N LEU A 973 19.06 20.95 -7.82
CA LEU A 973 18.04 21.95 -7.57
C LEU A 973 17.58 22.59 -8.88
N ASN A 974 16.30 22.95 -8.92
CA ASN A 974 15.77 23.76 -10.00
C ASN A 974 16.43 25.14 -9.97
N ILE A 975 16.75 25.67 -11.14
CA ILE A 975 17.35 27.00 -11.32
C ILE A 975 16.48 28.06 -10.63
N LYS A 976 15.15 27.92 -10.73
CA LYS A 976 14.22 28.83 -10.04
C LYS A 976 14.33 28.73 -8.52
N THR A 977 14.41 27.53 -7.96
CA THR A 977 14.55 27.32 -6.51
C THR A 977 15.84 27.95 -5.98
N ILE A 978 16.96 27.76 -6.68
CA ILE A 978 18.24 28.42 -6.33
C ILE A 978 18.10 29.95 -6.40
N SER A 979 17.55 30.48 -7.49
CA SER A 979 17.40 31.93 -7.69
C SER A 979 16.51 32.55 -6.61
N ASP A 980 15.37 31.93 -6.32
CA ASP A 980 14.43 32.39 -5.31
C ASP A 980 15.10 32.39 -3.92
N LEU A 981 15.86 31.36 -3.54
CA LEU A 981 16.57 31.30 -2.27
C LEU A 981 17.57 32.45 -2.10
N VAL A 982 18.40 32.72 -3.11
CA VAL A 982 19.42 33.79 -3.06
C VAL A 982 18.76 35.15 -2.82
N ILE A 983 17.62 35.41 -3.46
CA ILE A 983 16.87 36.66 -3.33
C ILE A 983 16.17 36.71 -1.96
N LEU A 984 15.50 35.63 -1.56
CA LEU A 984 14.74 35.57 -0.31
C LEU A 984 15.60 35.70 0.94
N LEU A 985 16.82 35.17 0.94
CA LEU A 985 17.76 35.35 2.04
C LEU A 985 18.13 36.83 2.24
N LYS A 986 18.17 37.63 1.17
CA LYS A 986 18.40 39.08 1.27
C LYS A 986 17.20 39.83 1.85
N TYR A 987 15.98 39.47 1.44
CA TYR A 987 14.76 40.03 2.07
C TYR A 987 14.63 39.63 3.54
N ALA A 988 14.83 38.35 3.85
CA ALA A 988 14.72 37.82 5.21
C ALA A 988 15.77 38.40 6.17
N SER A 989 16.95 38.81 5.66
CA SER A 989 17.98 39.50 6.44
C SER A 989 17.80 41.02 6.51
N GLY A 990 16.77 41.57 5.85
CA GLY A 990 16.51 43.02 5.80
C GLY A 990 17.48 43.81 4.91
N LYS A 991 18.18 43.15 3.97
CA LYS A 991 19.11 43.80 3.03
C LYS A 991 18.40 44.44 1.82
N LEU A 992 17.13 44.09 1.58
CA LEU A 992 16.32 44.61 0.48
C LEU A 992 15.02 45.23 1.02
N PRO A 993 14.47 46.29 0.38
CA PRO A 993 13.22 46.92 0.79
C PRO A 993 12.01 45.99 0.62
N LEU A 994 11.19 45.79 1.65
CA LEU A 994 10.01 44.89 1.60
C LEU A 994 8.96 45.28 0.54
N GLU A 995 8.98 46.54 0.10
CA GLU A 995 8.07 47.07 -0.94
C GLU A 995 8.30 46.38 -2.30
N ASP A 996 9.56 46.05 -2.61
CA ASP A 996 9.96 45.44 -3.87
C ASP A 996 9.60 43.95 -3.96
N PHE A 997 9.42 43.29 -2.81
CA PHE A 997 9.14 41.85 -2.70
C PHE A 997 7.93 41.41 -3.53
N ARG A 998 6.86 42.21 -3.54
CA ARG A 998 5.61 41.87 -4.25
C ARG A 998 5.80 41.89 -5.76
N HIS A 999 6.56 42.84 -6.26
CA HIS A 999 6.84 42.98 -7.68
C HIS A 999 7.72 41.83 -8.19
N GLU A 1000 8.72 41.43 -7.39
CA GLU A 1000 9.67 40.40 -7.77
C GLU A 1000 9.07 38.98 -7.79
N PHE A 1001 8.16 38.67 -6.85
CA PHE A 1001 7.57 37.34 -6.72
C PHE A 1001 6.12 37.20 -7.26
N LYS A 1002 5.51 38.28 -7.77
CA LYS A 1002 4.16 38.29 -8.39
C LYS A 1002 3.10 37.55 -7.57
N VAL A 1003 3.04 37.82 -6.27
CA VAL A 1003 2.11 37.16 -5.36
C VAL A 1003 0.74 37.85 -5.46
N ASP A 1004 -0.20 37.26 -6.20
CA ASP A 1004 -1.59 37.72 -6.27
C ASP A 1004 -2.34 37.37 -4.96
N ASN A 1005 -2.95 38.39 -4.34
CA ASN A 1005 -3.95 38.29 -3.27
C ASN A 1005 -3.58 37.48 -2.01
N GLY A 1006 -2.54 37.91 -1.29
CA GLY A 1006 -2.36 37.54 0.13
C GLY A 1006 -1.08 38.13 0.72
N PHE A 1007 -1.11 38.57 1.98
CA PHE A 1007 0.08 38.97 2.73
C PHE A 1007 1.00 37.76 2.98
N ILE A 1008 1.79 37.35 1.99
CA ILE A 1008 2.85 36.35 2.19
C ILE A 1008 4.11 37.09 2.67
N SER A 1009 4.43 36.94 3.95
CA SER A 1009 5.71 37.35 4.54
C SER A 1009 6.89 36.73 3.78
N PRO A 1010 8.01 37.45 3.55
CA PRO A 1010 9.21 36.86 2.97
C PRO A 1010 9.74 35.64 3.76
N LEU A 1011 9.52 35.60 5.08
CA LEU A 1011 9.89 34.45 5.92
C LEU A 1011 9.03 33.23 5.62
N ASN A 1012 7.72 33.42 5.40
CA ASN A 1012 6.82 32.33 5.02
C ASN A 1012 7.14 31.83 3.61
N PHE A 1013 7.45 32.73 2.67
CA PHE A 1013 7.84 32.33 1.33
C PHE A 1013 9.21 31.65 1.30
N LEU A 1014 10.15 32.10 2.14
CA LEU A 1014 11.43 31.41 2.35
C LEU A 1014 11.20 30.00 2.88
N ASP A 1015 10.32 29.79 3.87
CA ASP A 1015 9.98 28.43 4.33
C ASP A 1015 9.41 27.56 3.21
N VAL A 1016 8.53 28.11 2.36
CA VAL A 1016 7.98 27.40 1.19
C VAL A 1016 9.08 27.01 0.20
N VAL A 1017 10.02 27.92 -0.13
CA VAL A 1017 11.10 27.64 -1.07
C VAL A 1017 12.14 26.69 -0.46
N LEU A 1018 12.43 26.79 0.84
CA LEU A 1018 13.25 25.80 1.56
C LEU A 1018 12.59 24.42 1.53
N GLY A 1019 11.27 24.35 1.73
CA GLY A 1019 10.50 23.13 1.55
C GLY A 1019 10.69 22.53 0.16
N LYS A 1020 10.62 23.34 -0.90
CA LYS A 1020 10.89 22.88 -2.28
C LYS A 1020 12.33 22.37 -2.46
N ALA A 1021 13.33 23.06 -1.92
CA ALA A 1021 14.73 22.63 -2.02
C ALA A 1021 14.97 21.29 -1.30
N ILE A 1022 14.43 21.14 -0.09
CA ILE A 1022 14.47 19.89 0.67
C ILE A 1022 13.77 18.79 -0.12
N ASP A 1023 12.62 19.08 -0.71
CA ASP A 1023 11.85 18.15 -1.51
C ASP A 1023 12.60 17.66 -2.75
N GLU A 1024 13.29 18.58 -3.45
CA GLU A 1024 14.06 18.28 -4.65
C GLU A 1024 15.31 17.43 -4.35
N LEU A 1025 15.90 17.53 -3.15
CA LEU A 1025 17.17 16.87 -2.77
C LEU A 1025 17.01 15.66 -1.84
N THR A 1026 15.96 15.57 -1.03
CA THR A 1026 15.81 14.46 -0.08
C THR A 1026 15.62 13.14 -0.82
N ARG A 1027 16.37 12.11 -0.44
CA ARG A 1027 16.22 10.73 -0.95
C ARG A 1027 15.95 9.77 0.21
N PRO A 1028 14.67 9.48 0.52
CA PRO A 1028 14.34 8.46 1.51
C PRO A 1028 14.56 7.07 0.90
N ILE A 1029 15.77 6.54 1.10
CA ILE A 1029 16.27 5.31 0.46
C ILE A 1029 15.34 4.11 0.67
N ASP A 1030 14.86 3.90 1.90
CA ASP A 1030 14.01 2.75 2.22
C ASP A 1030 12.51 2.99 1.92
N ALA A 1031 12.06 4.24 1.97
CA ALA A 1031 10.64 4.56 1.87
C ALA A 1031 10.14 4.83 0.44
N ILE A 1032 11.03 5.32 -0.44
CA ILE A 1032 10.77 5.77 -1.81
C ILE A 1032 9.51 6.65 -1.93
N ARG A 1033 9.75 7.95 -2.03
CA ARG A 1033 8.74 8.98 -2.27
C ARG A 1033 7.91 8.61 -3.51
N HIS A 1034 6.60 8.58 -3.37
CA HIS A 1034 5.62 8.38 -4.45
C HIS A 1034 5.53 6.97 -5.09
N GLN A 1035 6.06 5.90 -4.48
CA GLN A 1035 5.78 4.52 -4.96
C GLN A 1035 4.61 3.84 -4.25
N ALA A 1036 3.58 3.46 -5.02
CA ALA A 1036 2.40 2.71 -4.56
C ALA A 1036 2.55 1.17 -4.68
N LYS A 1037 3.72 0.60 -4.35
CA LYS A 1037 4.05 -0.81 -4.68
C LYS A 1037 3.37 -1.89 -3.82
N THR A 1038 3.07 -1.63 -2.55
CA THR A 1038 2.44 -2.62 -1.66
C THR A 1038 1.04 -2.22 -1.21
N VAL A 1039 0.60 -1.03 -1.61
CA VAL A 1039 -0.77 -0.60 -1.38
C VAL A 1039 -1.56 -1.34 -2.42
N THR A 1040 -2.47 -2.22 -2.00
CA THR A 1040 -3.60 -2.64 -2.82
C THR A 1040 -4.37 -1.38 -3.15
N VAL A 1041 -3.89 -0.64 -4.17
CA VAL A 1041 -4.72 0.29 -4.92
C VAL A 1041 -5.68 -0.66 -5.62
N GLY A 1042 -6.74 -1.03 -4.90
CA GLY A 1042 -7.92 -1.54 -5.51
C GLY A 1042 -8.29 -0.44 -6.50
N THR A 1043 -7.93 -0.64 -7.77
CA THR A 1043 -8.72 -0.09 -8.85
C THR A 1043 -10.03 -0.83 -8.72
N SER A 1044 -10.86 -0.42 -7.76
CA SER A 1044 -12.29 -0.57 -7.85
C SER A 1044 -12.65 0.29 -9.06
N ARG A 1045 -12.44 -0.26 -10.26
CA ARG A 1045 -13.39 0.00 -11.33
C ARG A 1045 -14.68 -0.46 -10.69
N LYS A 1046 -15.49 0.50 -10.25
CA LYS A 1046 -16.88 0.24 -9.92
C LYS A 1046 -17.44 -0.33 -11.22
N GLU A 1047 -17.47 -1.65 -11.35
CA GLU A 1047 -18.50 -2.27 -12.15
C GLU A 1047 -19.78 -1.90 -11.41
N THR A 1048 -20.36 -0.76 -11.79
CA THR A 1048 -21.70 -0.41 -11.39
C THR A 1048 -22.57 -1.53 -11.92
N VAL A 1049 -22.99 -2.41 -11.02
CA VAL A 1049 -24.01 -3.42 -11.32
C VAL A 1049 -25.22 -2.65 -11.83
N LEU A 1050 -25.55 -2.84 -13.11
CA LEU A 1050 -26.71 -2.22 -13.75
C LEU A 1050 -27.95 -2.80 -13.07
N LYS A 1051 -28.67 -2.00 -12.27
CA LYS A 1051 -29.84 -2.42 -11.49
C LYS A 1051 -31.04 -1.53 -11.77
N GLY A 1052 -32.25 -2.11 -11.70
CA GLY A 1052 -33.53 -1.42 -11.65
C GLY A 1052 -34.61 -2.05 -12.53
N VAL A 1053 -35.88 -1.68 -12.30
CA VAL A 1053 -37.12 -2.13 -12.99
C VAL A 1053 -36.99 -2.61 -14.46
N ILE A 1054 -36.45 -1.80 -15.39
CA ILE A 1054 -36.21 -2.18 -16.79
C ILE A 1054 -35.12 -3.27 -16.93
N PHE A 1055 -33.97 -3.15 -16.27
CA PHE A 1055 -32.93 -4.20 -16.26
C PHE A 1055 -33.45 -5.50 -15.63
N ASP A 1056 -34.18 -5.42 -14.53
CA ASP A 1056 -34.80 -6.57 -13.87
C ASP A 1056 -35.84 -7.25 -14.78
N LEU A 1057 -36.58 -6.47 -15.57
CA LEU A 1057 -37.51 -7.00 -16.57
C LEU A 1057 -36.78 -7.66 -17.74
N LEU A 1058 -35.68 -7.09 -18.23
CA LEU A 1058 -34.86 -7.70 -19.29
C LEU A 1058 -34.32 -9.06 -18.84
N GLU A 1059 -33.82 -9.15 -17.60
CA GLU A 1059 -33.34 -10.39 -17.00
C GLU A 1059 -34.46 -11.44 -16.91
N LYS A 1060 -35.66 -11.06 -16.46
CA LYS A 1060 -36.86 -11.93 -16.46
C LYS A 1060 -37.26 -12.44 -17.85
N LEU A 1061 -36.93 -11.69 -18.90
CA LEU A 1061 -37.19 -12.06 -20.30
C LEU A 1061 -36.04 -12.84 -20.95
N ASN A 1062 -35.02 -13.24 -20.16
CA ASN A 1062 -33.79 -13.89 -20.61
C ASN A 1062 -32.99 -13.04 -21.61
N PHE A 1063 -33.02 -11.72 -21.46
CA PHE A 1063 -32.12 -10.79 -22.15
C PHE A 1063 -31.09 -10.24 -21.17
N THR A 1064 -29.84 -10.17 -21.63
CA THR A 1064 -28.69 -9.64 -20.90
C THR A 1064 -28.24 -8.30 -21.49
N VAL A 1065 -27.32 -7.62 -20.81
CA VAL A 1065 -26.73 -6.35 -21.29
C VAL A 1065 -26.04 -6.53 -22.66
N LYS A 1066 -25.56 -7.74 -22.99
CA LYS A 1066 -24.94 -8.06 -24.29
C LYS A 1066 -25.92 -7.97 -25.46
N ASP A 1067 -27.22 -8.10 -25.17
CA ASP A 1067 -28.30 -8.03 -26.15
C ASP A 1067 -28.70 -6.57 -26.46
N LEU A 1068 -28.07 -5.59 -25.80
CA LEU A 1068 -28.27 -4.16 -25.98
C LEU A 1068 -27.02 -3.49 -26.56
N THR A 1069 -27.21 -2.38 -27.28
CA THR A 1069 -26.09 -1.51 -27.63
C THR A 1069 -25.67 -0.68 -26.42
N TYR A 1070 -24.38 -0.31 -26.33
CA TYR A 1070 -23.87 0.56 -25.26
C TYR A 1070 -24.69 1.86 -25.10
N LYS A 1071 -25.11 2.47 -26.23
CA LYS A 1071 -25.98 3.65 -26.22
C LYS A 1071 -27.32 3.37 -25.52
N ASN A 1072 -27.94 2.22 -25.78
CA ASN A 1072 -29.21 1.85 -25.14
C ASN A 1072 -29.03 1.51 -23.66
N VAL A 1073 -27.91 0.89 -23.27
CA VAL A 1073 -27.57 0.67 -21.85
C VAL A 1073 -27.47 1.99 -21.08
N MET A 1074 -26.82 3.00 -21.68
CA MET A 1074 -26.75 4.34 -21.10
C MET A 1074 -28.11 5.04 -21.05
N THR A 1075 -28.93 4.89 -22.09
CA THR A 1075 -30.30 5.42 -22.11
C THR A 1075 -31.18 4.80 -21.03
N ILE A 1076 -31.13 3.47 -20.86
CA ILE A 1076 -31.85 2.76 -19.80
C ILE A 1076 -31.34 3.26 -18.45
N SER A 1077 -30.03 3.26 -18.21
CA SER A 1077 -29.44 3.69 -16.92
C SER A 1077 -29.84 5.11 -16.51
N ARG A 1078 -30.02 6.01 -17.49
CA ARG A 1078 -30.47 7.38 -17.25
C ARG A 1078 -31.95 7.49 -16.89
N ILE A 1079 -32.79 6.64 -17.47
CA ILE A 1079 -34.27 6.73 -17.36
C ILE A 1079 -34.81 5.82 -16.26
N GLN A 1080 -34.09 4.75 -15.96
CA GLN A 1080 -34.38 3.79 -14.90
C GLN A 1080 -34.78 4.44 -13.55
N PRO A 1081 -34.15 5.54 -13.08
CA PRO A 1081 -34.53 6.18 -11.81
C PRO A 1081 -35.88 6.90 -11.84
N VAL A 1082 -36.38 7.28 -13.02
CA VAL A 1082 -37.66 7.99 -13.16
C VAL A 1082 -38.82 7.09 -13.52
N VAL A 1083 -38.57 5.83 -13.86
CA VAL A 1083 -39.62 4.85 -14.14
C VAL A 1083 -40.04 4.22 -12.81
N SER A 1084 -41.22 4.60 -12.32
CA SER A 1084 -41.78 4.09 -11.06
C SER A 1084 -42.20 2.63 -11.19
N SER A 1085 -42.80 2.25 -12.33
CA SER A 1085 -43.18 0.87 -12.64
C SER A 1085 -43.32 0.64 -14.15
N VAL A 1086 -43.25 -0.65 -14.55
CA VAL A 1086 -43.62 -1.10 -15.89
C VAL A 1086 -44.96 -1.83 -15.80
N ARG A 1087 -46.03 -1.23 -16.34
CA ARG A 1087 -47.41 -1.75 -16.23
C ARG A 1087 -47.73 -2.88 -17.21
N GLY A 1088 -46.92 -3.03 -18.27
CA GLY A 1088 -47.07 -4.08 -19.26
C GLY A 1088 -46.05 -3.94 -20.38
N TYR A 1089 -45.90 -4.99 -21.20
CA TYR A 1089 -44.99 -4.96 -22.34
C TYR A 1089 -45.49 -5.81 -23.52
N THR A 1090 -45.01 -5.47 -24.71
CA THR A 1090 -45.14 -6.30 -25.91
C THR A 1090 -43.74 -6.59 -26.47
N LEU A 1091 -43.39 -7.86 -26.58
CA LEU A 1091 -42.17 -8.32 -27.25
C LEU A 1091 -42.49 -8.71 -28.69
N TYR A 1092 -41.78 -8.10 -29.64
CA TYR A 1092 -41.92 -8.35 -31.07
C TYR A 1092 -40.70 -9.09 -31.63
N GLY A 1093 -40.93 -9.90 -32.65
CA GLY A 1093 -39.91 -10.49 -33.52
C GLY A 1093 -39.89 -9.78 -34.88
N ILE A 1094 -38.68 -9.53 -35.39
CA ILE A 1094 -38.43 -8.84 -36.67
C ILE A 1094 -37.79 -9.82 -37.64
N ASN A 1095 -38.35 -9.92 -38.85
CA ASN A 1095 -37.88 -10.84 -39.90
C ASN A 1095 -37.64 -10.10 -41.22
N ASN A 1096 -36.89 -10.73 -42.13
CA ASN A 1096 -36.55 -10.23 -43.47
C ASN A 1096 -35.76 -8.90 -43.46
N LEU A 1097 -34.75 -8.80 -42.59
CA LEU A 1097 -33.74 -7.73 -42.63
C LEU A 1097 -32.68 -8.05 -43.70
N ASP A 1098 -32.00 -7.03 -44.21
CA ASP A 1098 -30.86 -7.23 -45.13
C ASP A 1098 -29.62 -7.80 -44.42
N GLU A 1099 -28.57 -8.15 -45.17
CA GLU A 1099 -27.31 -8.70 -44.65
C GLU A 1099 -26.59 -7.75 -43.65
N ARG A 1100 -26.96 -6.47 -43.61
CA ARG A 1100 -26.44 -5.45 -42.69
C ARG A 1100 -27.38 -5.17 -41.52
N GLY A 1101 -28.53 -5.85 -41.43
CA GLY A 1101 -29.53 -5.70 -40.37
C GLY A 1101 -30.48 -4.53 -40.53
N ASN A 1102 -30.54 -3.89 -41.70
CA ASN A 1102 -31.46 -2.78 -41.96
C ASN A 1102 -32.82 -3.31 -42.48
N PRO A 1103 -33.92 -2.61 -42.16
CA PRO A 1103 -35.24 -2.99 -42.64
C PRO A 1103 -35.43 -2.66 -44.13
N SER A 1104 -35.76 -3.69 -44.92
CA SER A 1104 -36.16 -3.61 -46.32
C SER A 1104 -37.67 -3.39 -46.46
N ASP A 1105 -38.14 -3.18 -47.69
CA ASP A 1105 -39.58 -3.07 -47.96
C ASP A 1105 -40.35 -4.36 -47.70
N ASN A 1106 -39.67 -5.50 -47.58
CA ASN A 1106 -40.27 -6.79 -47.24
C ASN A 1106 -40.09 -7.17 -45.75
N SER A 1107 -39.54 -6.27 -44.92
CA SER A 1107 -39.34 -6.53 -43.49
C SER A 1107 -40.67 -6.64 -42.75
N THR A 1108 -40.79 -7.70 -41.94
CA THR A 1108 -42.03 -8.01 -41.21
C THR A 1108 -41.85 -7.97 -39.70
N ILE A 1109 -42.93 -7.71 -38.98
CA ILE A 1109 -43.02 -7.68 -37.53
C ILE A 1109 -44.10 -8.67 -37.04
N THR A 1110 -43.76 -9.43 -36.01
CA THR A 1110 -44.65 -10.41 -35.37
C THR A 1110 -44.66 -10.20 -33.87
N ILE A 1111 -45.78 -10.49 -33.20
CA ILE A 1111 -45.85 -10.45 -31.73
C ILE A 1111 -45.39 -11.80 -31.20
N ILE A 1112 -44.36 -11.79 -30.35
CA ILE A 1112 -43.88 -12.98 -29.64
C ILE A 1112 -44.64 -13.14 -28.33
N ARG A 1113 -44.81 -12.05 -27.58
CA ARG A 1113 -45.45 -12.09 -26.25
C ARG A 1113 -46.06 -10.75 -25.86
N LYS A 1114 -47.20 -10.78 -25.17
CA LYS A 1114 -47.85 -9.63 -24.51
C LYS A 1114 -48.10 -9.94 -23.04
N GLU A 1115 -47.80 -9.02 -22.14
CA GLU A 1115 -48.01 -9.16 -20.70
C GLU A 1115 -48.48 -7.85 -20.06
N GLY A 1116 -49.13 -7.96 -18.89
CA GLY A 1116 -49.71 -6.83 -18.17
C GLY A 1116 -50.82 -6.14 -18.97
N ILE A 1117 -50.88 -4.81 -18.92
CA ILE A 1117 -51.91 -4.03 -19.64
C ILE A 1117 -51.90 -4.25 -21.16
N ALA A 1118 -50.75 -4.66 -21.72
CA ALA A 1118 -50.61 -4.89 -23.16
C ALA A 1118 -51.41 -6.09 -23.68
N ARG A 1119 -51.86 -7.02 -22.82
CA ARG A 1119 -52.70 -8.17 -23.22
C ARG A 1119 -54.05 -7.73 -23.78
N GLY A 1120 -54.64 -6.66 -23.22
CA GLY A 1120 -55.93 -6.12 -23.65
C GLY A 1120 -55.83 -5.05 -24.75
N MET A 1121 -54.63 -4.68 -25.19
CA MET A 1121 -54.41 -3.62 -26.17
C MET A 1121 -54.30 -4.18 -27.59
N ALA A 1122 -55.09 -3.63 -28.52
CA ALA A 1122 -54.99 -3.94 -29.94
C ALA A 1122 -53.64 -3.45 -30.51
N SER A 1123 -52.90 -4.33 -31.18
CA SER A 1123 -51.62 -3.98 -31.82
C SER A 1123 -51.75 -4.14 -33.34
N ARG A 1124 -51.36 -3.12 -34.11
CA ARG A 1124 -51.36 -3.19 -35.57
C ARG A 1124 -50.62 -4.42 -36.15
N ALA A 1125 -49.62 -4.94 -35.45
CA ALA A 1125 -48.92 -6.17 -35.86
C ALA A 1125 -49.82 -7.43 -35.89
N GLU A 1126 -51.05 -7.35 -35.36
CA GLU A 1126 -52.07 -8.40 -35.42
C GLU A 1126 -52.83 -8.38 -36.77
N THR A 1127 -52.97 -7.20 -37.39
CA THR A 1127 -53.68 -7.03 -38.67
C THR A 1127 -52.75 -6.83 -39.86
N SER A 1128 -51.58 -6.21 -39.66
CA SER A 1128 -50.59 -5.95 -40.70
C SER A 1128 -49.20 -6.36 -40.24
N LYS A 1129 -48.62 -7.35 -40.92
CA LYS A 1129 -47.28 -7.89 -40.60
C LYS A 1129 -46.13 -7.02 -41.10
N MET A 1130 -46.39 -5.91 -41.79
CA MET A 1130 -45.34 -5.05 -42.37
C MET A 1130 -44.67 -4.17 -41.29
N LEU A 1131 -43.33 -4.15 -41.26
CA LEU A 1131 -42.56 -3.28 -40.37
C LEU A 1131 -42.56 -1.85 -40.89
N MET A 1132 -43.28 -0.95 -40.23
CA MET A 1132 -43.46 0.44 -40.66
C MET A 1132 -43.38 1.44 -39.50
N GLY A 1133 -43.17 2.72 -39.82
CA GLY A 1133 -43.23 3.84 -38.88
C GLY A 1133 -42.09 3.87 -37.85
N THR A 1134 -42.40 4.28 -36.61
CA THR A 1134 -41.42 4.42 -35.52
C THR A 1134 -40.67 3.12 -35.24
N LYS A 1135 -41.36 1.97 -35.29
CA LYS A 1135 -40.73 0.64 -35.10
C LYS A 1135 -39.70 0.32 -36.19
N ARG A 1136 -39.99 0.66 -37.46
CA ARG A 1136 -39.00 0.53 -38.56
C ARG A 1136 -37.78 1.41 -38.33
N THR A 1137 -38.00 2.64 -37.86
CA THR A 1137 -36.92 3.60 -37.58
C THR A 1137 -36.02 3.11 -36.43
N ILE A 1138 -36.60 2.55 -35.37
CA ILE A 1138 -35.85 1.99 -34.23
C ILE A 1138 -34.99 0.80 -34.67
N VAL A 1139 -35.52 -0.10 -35.50
CA VAL A 1139 -34.73 -1.23 -36.05
C VAL A 1139 -33.57 -0.71 -36.91
N SER A 1140 -33.81 0.28 -37.79
CA SER A 1140 -32.75 0.84 -38.65
C SER A 1140 -31.68 1.63 -37.90
N THR A 1141 -32.06 2.37 -36.85
CA THR A 1141 -31.13 3.24 -36.10
C THR A 1141 -30.48 2.54 -34.91
N GLY A 1142 -31.11 1.48 -34.39
CA GLY A 1142 -30.70 0.79 -33.18
C GLY A 1142 -30.82 1.62 -31.90
N HIS A 1143 -31.55 2.74 -31.94
CA HIS A 1143 -31.72 3.64 -30.81
C HIS A 1143 -33.06 3.42 -30.11
N ALA A 1144 -33.02 3.32 -28.78
CA ALA A 1144 -34.22 3.28 -27.96
C ALA A 1144 -35.09 4.53 -28.15
N TYR A 1145 -36.41 4.36 -28.12
CA TYR A 1145 -37.38 5.44 -28.27
C TYR A 1145 -38.17 5.61 -26.98
N ILE A 1146 -38.38 6.87 -26.58
CA ILE A 1146 -39.17 7.27 -25.41
C ILE A 1146 -40.20 8.27 -25.91
N GLY A 1147 -41.46 8.10 -25.55
CA GLY A 1147 -42.50 9.07 -25.89
C GLY A 1147 -43.89 8.54 -25.64
N LYS A 1148 -44.89 9.16 -26.28
CA LYS A 1148 -46.29 8.74 -26.20
C LYS A 1148 -46.68 7.87 -27.41
N GLY A 1149 -47.55 6.91 -27.18
CA GLY A 1149 -48.18 6.11 -28.24
C GLY A 1149 -49.10 6.98 -29.10
N LYS A 1150 -49.01 6.86 -30.43
CA LYS A 1150 -49.78 7.71 -31.37
C LYS A 1150 -51.29 7.42 -31.39
N ALA A 1151 -51.71 6.24 -30.94
CA ALA A 1151 -53.11 5.81 -30.99
C ALA A 1151 -53.81 5.92 -29.63
N ASP A 1152 -53.08 5.75 -28.54
CA ASP A 1152 -53.60 5.61 -27.17
C ASP A 1152 -53.04 6.66 -26.19
N GLY A 1153 -52.08 7.48 -26.59
CA GLY A 1153 -51.46 8.51 -25.75
C GLY A 1153 -50.60 7.96 -24.60
N ALA A 1154 -50.42 6.64 -24.51
CA ALA A 1154 -49.75 6.01 -23.38
C ALA A 1154 -48.24 6.28 -23.39
N SER A 1155 -47.65 6.48 -22.20
CA SER A 1155 -46.20 6.58 -22.04
C SER A 1155 -45.52 5.26 -22.35
N ILE A 1156 -44.71 5.25 -23.41
CA ILE A 1156 -44.05 4.05 -23.93
C ILE A 1156 -42.54 4.23 -24.04
N PHE A 1157 -41.84 3.11 -23.84
CA PHE A 1157 -40.41 2.99 -24.07
C PHE A 1157 -40.13 1.77 -24.95
N ILE A 1158 -39.52 1.97 -26.12
CA ILE A 1158 -39.25 0.89 -27.08
C ILE A 1158 -37.75 0.63 -27.15
N LEU A 1159 -37.35 -0.60 -26.84
CA LEU A 1159 -35.98 -1.07 -26.82
C LEU A 1159 -35.70 -2.01 -28.00
N PRO A 1160 -34.68 -1.74 -28.84
CA PRO A 1160 -34.17 -2.72 -29.78
C PRO A 1160 -33.24 -3.71 -29.08
N LEU A 1161 -33.49 -5.00 -29.31
CA LEU A 1161 -32.77 -6.13 -28.71
C LEU A 1161 -32.13 -7.00 -29.79
N LYS A 1162 -30.91 -7.47 -29.51
CA LYS A 1162 -30.15 -8.40 -30.34
C LYS A 1162 -30.17 -9.78 -29.70
N ARG A 1163 -30.64 -10.82 -30.38
CA ARG A 1163 -30.63 -12.19 -29.85
C ARG A 1163 -29.89 -13.14 -30.80
N GLY A 1164 -28.74 -13.67 -30.39
CA GLY A 1164 -28.00 -14.67 -31.18
C GLY A 1164 -27.20 -14.12 -32.38
N GLY A 1165 -26.83 -12.84 -32.38
CA GLY A 1165 -26.02 -12.21 -33.44
C GLY A 1165 -25.94 -10.68 -33.31
N GLU A 1166 -25.38 -9.98 -34.30
CA GLU A 1166 -25.27 -8.51 -34.27
C GLU A 1166 -26.54 -7.76 -34.70
N LEU A 1167 -27.55 -8.46 -35.24
CA LEU A 1167 -28.76 -7.90 -35.83
C LEU A 1167 -29.86 -7.64 -34.78
N ILE A 1168 -30.65 -6.59 -34.96
CA ILE A 1168 -31.81 -6.27 -34.10
C ILE A 1168 -33.01 -7.09 -34.58
N ASN A 1169 -33.13 -8.31 -34.06
CA ASN A 1169 -34.22 -9.23 -34.39
C ASN A 1169 -35.41 -9.15 -33.43
N ASN A 1170 -35.31 -8.34 -32.36
CA ASN A 1170 -36.37 -8.15 -31.38
C ASN A 1170 -36.60 -6.67 -31.05
N LEU A 1171 -37.87 -6.30 -30.83
CA LEU A 1171 -38.24 -5.02 -30.21
C LEU A 1171 -39.06 -5.28 -28.95
N LEU A 1172 -38.71 -4.63 -27.85
CA LEU A 1172 -39.45 -4.68 -26.60
C LEU A 1172 -40.12 -3.32 -26.36
N LEU A 1173 -41.44 -3.26 -26.46
CA LEU A 1173 -42.24 -2.07 -26.14
C LEU A 1173 -42.73 -2.20 -24.70
N LEU A 1174 -42.34 -1.27 -23.84
CA LEU A 1174 -42.76 -1.16 -22.45
C LEU A 1174 -43.78 -0.04 -22.29
N HIS A 1175 -44.82 -0.28 -21.50
CA HIS A 1175 -45.70 0.76 -20.99
C HIS A 1175 -45.21 1.17 -19.61
N VAL A 1176 -44.69 2.39 -19.51
CA VAL A 1176 -43.98 2.88 -18.33
C VAL A 1176 -44.80 3.93 -17.61
N GLU A 1177 -44.70 3.94 -16.29
CA GLU A 1177 -45.20 5.03 -15.46
C GLU A 1177 -44.01 5.83 -14.92
N TYR A 1178 -44.09 7.15 -15.02
CA TYR A 1178 -43.04 8.04 -14.53
C TYR A 1178 -43.31 8.49 -13.10
N ASN A 1179 -42.25 8.67 -12.31
CA ASN A 1179 -42.33 9.32 -11.01
C ASN A 1179 -42.37 10.85 -11.19
N GLU A 1180 -43.56 11.44 -11.19
CA GLU A 1180 -43.75 12.88 -11.43
C GLU A 1180 -43.25 13.79 -10.28
N LEU A 1181 -42.94 13.23 -9.10
CA LEU A 1181 -42.45 13.97 -7.91
C LEU A 1181 -40.93 14.23 -7.93
N LEU A 1182 -40.27 14.10 -9.08
CA LEU A 1182 -38.82 14.27 -9.16
C LEU A 1182 -38.38 15.73 -8.95
N PRO A 1183 -37.36 15.97 -8.10
CA PRO A 1183 -36.72 17.29 -7.98
C PRO A 1183 -36.13 17.75 -9.32
N VAL A 1184 -36.02 19.07 -9.51
CA VAL A 1184 -35.47 19.70 -10.73
C VAL A 1184 -34.10 19.16 -11.13
N ALA A 1185 -33.22 18.95 -10.15
CA ALA A 1185 -31.90 18.37 -10.39
C ALA A 1185 -31.98 16.98 -11.05
N GLY A 1186 -32.95 16.15 -10.63
CA GLY A 1186 -33.18 14.84 -11.22
C GLY A 1186 -33.87 14.92 -12.59
N LYS A 1187 -34.82 15.84 -12.81
CA LYS A 1187 -35.40 16.08 -14.16
C LYS A 1187 -34.30 16.46 -15.17
N LYS A 1188 -33.36 17.32 -14.77
CA LYS A 1188 -32.20 17.75 -15.58
C LYS A 1188 -31.28 16.60 -15.95
N GLU A 1189 -30.95 15.75 -14.98
CA GLU A 1189 -30.09 14.58 -15.19
C GLU A 1189 -30.69 13.60 -16.22
N VAL A 1190 -32.00 13.40 -16.15
CA VAL A 1190 -32.71 12.41 -16.99
C VAL A 1190 -32.91 12.94 -18.42
N LEU A 1191 -33.13 14.25 -18.58
CA LEU A 1191 -33.22 14.88 -19.91
C LEU A 1191 -31.88 14.89 -20.67
N GLY A 1192 -30.75 14.92 -19.97
CA GLY A 1192 -29.42 14.85 -20.56
C GLY A 1192 -29.20 15.94 -21.63
N TYR A 1193 -28.85 15.56 -22.86
CA TYR A 1193 -28.62 16.53 -23.94
C TYR A 1193 -29.87 17.35 -24.30
N ARG A 1194 -31.06 16.75 -24.17
CA ARG A 1194 -32.34 17.42 -24.47
C ARG A 1194 -32.57 18.64 -23.58
N TYR A 1195 -32.07 18.63 -22.35
CA TYR A 1195 -32.12 19.79 -21.45
C TYR A 1195 -31.38 21.00 -22.06
N ASN A 1196 -30.19 20.77 -22.64
CA ASN A 1196 -29.43 21.85 -23.26
C ASN A 1196 -30.14 22.38 -24.51
N ASP A 1197 -30.78 21.51 -25.30
CA ASP A 1197 -31.54 21.93 -26.48
C ASP A 1197 -32.74 22.81 -26.08
N ILE A 1198 -33.49 22.41 -25.03
CA ILE A 1198 -34.59 23.23 -24.48
C ILE A 1198 -34.04 24.58 -24.01
N ARG A 1199 -32.97 24.56 -23.19
CA ARG A 1199 -32.35 25.78 -22.67
C ARG A 1199 -31.90 26.72 -23.78
N ASN A 1200 -31.21 26.20 -24.79
CA ASN A 1200 -30.67 27.01 -25.87
C ASN A 1200 -31.79 27.66 -26.69
N LEU A 1201 -32.87 26.92 -27.00
CA LEU A 1201 -34.04 27.47 -27.69
C LEU A 1201 -34.82 28.48 -26.85
N VAL A 1202 -34.90 28.30 -25.52
CA VAL A 1202 -35.50 29.32 -24.63
C VAL A 1202 -34.65 30.60 -24.60
N ASN A 1203 -33.32 30.46 -24.50
CA ASN A 1203 -32.41 31.60 -24.54
C ASN A 1203 -32.48 32.37 -25.87
N GLU A 1204 -32.79 31.69 -26.99
CA GLU A 1204 -32.99 32.34 -28.30
C GLU A 1204 -34.17 33.33 -28.31
N TYR A 1205 -35.12 33.17 -27.39
CA TYR A 1205 -36.19 34.15 -27.17
C TYR A 1205 -35.78 35.34 -26.26
N ASN A 1206 -34.48 35.51 -25.96
CA ASN A 1206 -33.95 36.48 -24.98
C ASN A 1206 -34.52 36.33 -23.57
N ILE A 1207 -34.93 35.11 -23.20
CA ILE A 1207 -35.41 34.78 -21.86
C ILE A 1207 -34.24 34.15 -21.08
N ASN A 1208 -33.91 34.67 -19.90
CA ASN A 1208 -32.91 34.06 -19.03
C ASN A 1208 -33.41 32.69 -18.55
N TRP A 1209 -32.60 31.66 -18.74
CA TRP A 1209 -32.93 30.31 -18.31
C TRP A 1209 -33.01 30.16 -16.78
N ASP A 1210 -34.11 29.57 -16.31
CA ASP A 1210 -34.29 29.08 -14.94
C ASP A 1210 -34.63 27.59 -14.98
N ASP A 1211 -33.89 26.78 -14.20
CA ASP A 1211 -34.13 25.34 -14.09
C ASP A 1211 -35.54 25.04 -13.54
N ALA A 1212 -36.17 25.97 -12.80
CA ALA A 1212 -37.54 25.86 -12.29
C ALA A 1212 -38.60 25.76 -13.40
N TYR A 1213 -38.31 26.19 -14.63
CA TYR A 1213 -39.25 26.04 -15.75
C TYR A 1213 -39.60 24.57 -16.04
N LEU A 1214 -38.72 23.63 -15.71
CA LEU A 1214 -38.95 22.19 -15.87
C LEU A 1214 -39.93 21.60 -14.85
N GLU A 1215 -40.19 22.30 -13.73
CA GLU A 1215 -41.17 21.85 -12.73
C GLU A 1215 -42.58 21.82 -13.31
N LYS A 1216 -42.89 22.80 -14.16
CA LYS A 1216 -44.22 23.02 -14.74
C LYS A 1216 -44.61 22.03 -15.84
N PHE A 1217 -43.71 21.13 -16.23
CA PHE A 1217 -43.98 20.10 -17.23
C PHE A 1217 -44.00 18.70 -16.60
N PRO A 1218 -45.01 17.87 -16.95
CA PRO A 1218 -44.97 16.44 -16.69
C PRO A 1218 -43.74 15.80 -17.36
N ILE A 1219 -43.15 14.79 -16.72
CA ILE A 1219 -41.98 14.08 -17.24
C ILE A 1219 -42.28 13.49 -18.62
N ALA A 1220 -43.49 12.95 -18.81
CA ALA A 1220 -43.92 12.43 -20.10
C ALA A 1220 -43.81 13.47 -21.23
N ASP A 1221 -44.24 14.72 -20.98
CA ASP A 1221 -44.19 15.81 -21.96
C ASP A 1221 -42.76 16.23 -22.26
N LEU A 1222 -41.90 16.27 -21.24
CA LEU A 1222 -40.49 16.62 -21.39
C LEU A 1222 -39.75 15.66 -22.34
N PHE A 1223 -40.16 14.38 -22.41
CA PHE A 1223 -39.60 13.40 -23.34
C PHE A 1223 -40.33 13.31 -24.68
N SER A 1224 -41.64 13.58 -24.73
CA SER A 1224 -42.45 13.37 -25.94
C SER A 1224 -42.64 14.58 -26.84
N GLU A 1225 -42.68 15.80 -26.28
CA GLU A 1225 -42.98 17.03 -27.04
C GLU A 1225 -41.73 17.56 -27.75
N PRO A 1226 -41.81 18.04 -29.01
CA PRO A 1226 -40.69 18.71 -29.68
C PRO A 1226 -40.07 19.81 -28.82
N VAL A 1227 -38.74 19.97 -28.91
CA VAL A 1227 -37.99 20.90 -28.07
C VAL A 1227 -38.44 22.34 -28.33
N GLU A 1228 -38.80 22.65 -29.57
CA GLU A 1228 -39.36 23.92 -30.03
C GLU A 1228 -40.71 24.20 -29.37
N THR A 1229 -41.57 23.19 -29.23
CA THR A 1229 -42.87 23.32 -28.57
C THR A 1229 -42.71 23.55 -27.07
N LEU A 1230 -41.77 22.85 -26.42
CA LEU A 1230 -41.44 23.06 -25.01
C LEU A 1230 -40.89 24.47 -24.77
N ALA A 1231 -39.95 24.92 -25.60
CA ALA A 1231 -39.38 26.26 -25.53
C ALA A 1231 -40.43 27.36 -25.78
N TRP A 1232 -41.32 27.17 -26.75
CA TRP A 1232 -42.43 28.10 -27.01
C TRP A 1232 -43.42 28.16 -25.83
N ARG A 1233 -43.75 27.03 -25.19
CA ARG A 1233 -44.60 27.01 -23.99
C ARG A 1233 -43.94 27.73 -22.81
N ILE A 1234 -42.63 27.55 -22.62
CA ILE A 1234 -41.85 28.29 -21.60
C ILE A 1234 -41.90 29.79 -21.90
N LYS A 1235 -41.73 30.20 -23.16
CA LYS A 1235 -41.88 31.60 -23.59
C LYS A 1235 -43.25 32.18 -23.22
N GLN A 1236 -44.34 31.46 -23.52
CA GLN A 1236 -45.69 31.92 -23.18
C GLN A 1236 -45.87 32.08 -21.66
N MET A 1237 -45.32 31.15 -20.86
CA MET A 1237 -45.39 31.22 -19.39
C MET A 1237 -44.65 32.43 -18.82
N VAL A 1238 -43.52 32.82 -19.42
CA VAL A 1238 -42.75 34.00 -18.97
C VAL A 1238 -43.44 35.30 -19.39
N ILE A 1239 -44.09 35.32 -20.56
CA ILE A 1239 -44.85 36.49 -21.04
C ILE A 1239 -46.16 36.70 -20.26
N THR A 1240 -46.79 35.64 -19.74
CA THR A 1240 -48.04 35.75 -18.96
C THR A 1240 -47.84 36.04 -17.47
N ASN A 1241 -46.61 35.90 -16.96
CA ASN A 1241 -46.24 36.20 -15.57
C ASN A 1241 -45.50 37.54 -15.40
N ASN A 1242 -45.21 38.24 -16.51
CA ASN A 1242 -44.77 39.63 -16.58
C ASN A 1242 -45.92 40.49 -17.10
#